data_AF-A0A0G4MYV7-F1
#
_entry.id   AF-A0A0G4MYV7-F1
#
_cell.length_a   1.000
_cell.length_b   1.000
_cell.length_c   1.000
_cell.angle_alpha   90.00
_cell.angle_beta   90.00
_cell.angle_gamma   90.00
#
_symmetry.space_group_name_H-M   'P 1'
#
loop_
_entity.id
_entity.type
_entity.pdbx_description
1 polymer ?
#
loop_
_entity_poly.entity_id
_entity_poly.type
_entity_poly.pdbx_seq_one_letter_code
_entity_poly.pdbx_strand_id
1 'polypeptide(L)'
;MVVHPLSPLTKAELERARDVVKLQEAGHTLFFRSGCLQEPVKSELVPFLQAEHEGRLTDDTPRPPRLALLQYDVIHAASKSVQYTQSIIDLGLGKQVERRVASPQRQASISLKEFGIFQDACVNSPVFKDAMAEFAIPEHFVIAIDPWPYGGPDPGEDVPRVMQGLVFARDTSSKNPDSNYYGNHIPIAPVVDLATGEVIRVDRLATGGEEDGIDAHPRQAAPKPLFENVKPAEYIEELLDRPLRTDMKPINITQPEGASFTVHTDNLVEWQKWRFRLGFTPREGAVLHDLCYDNRPILYRLSYSELTVPYADPRPPFHRKQAFDLGDGGFGLSANNLELGCDCLGAIHYFDNFLVEPSGDPKLVKATVCLHEQDNGIGWKHTNYRTKRAVVARHRELVVQCAVTMANYVYVFAYKLDTAGGVTIETRATGIMSVVAIDAGKTSRYGNVVAPGVLAQNHQHMFAIRIDPAIDSYADGQSRVVVEESVPVRQDPATNPFGNYYEVRKKTVERACWVDAEPKLNRVIRLENATKKNDVSGRNVGYKLTAPATQLLLADEESRQARRARFAQHHAWVTGYREGELWAAGEFTNQSLEETGGVYDMVKRDDWFSGDADRHGANGDAASDGDVKGRLSSPVLWAVFGLTHNPRVEDWPVMPVEIHHLNLRPADFFTSNPALDVPTTRNQTSVTVACCSSDGE
;
A
#
# COMPACT_ATOMS: atom_id res chain seq x y z
N MET A 1 -7.70 10.82 -31.63
CA MET A 1 -7.73 9.44 -31.11
C MET A 1 -8.64 9.44 -29.90
N VAL A 2 -9.64 8.56 -29.84
CA VAL A 2 -10.62 8.56 -28.75
C VAL A 2 -9.98 7.95 -27.50
N VAL A 3 -10.01 8.67 -26.37
CA VAL A 3 -9.35 8.27 -25.12
C VAL A 3 -10.08 7.07 -24.49
N HIS A 4 -9.34 6.09 -24.00
CA HIS A 4 -9.92 4.97 -23.27
C HIS A 4 -10.44 5.44 -21.90
N PRO A 5 -11.62 5.01 -21.42
CA PRO A 5 -12.21 5.51 -20.18
C PRO A 5 -11.32 5.38 -18.93
N LEU A 6 -10.47 4.36 -18.88
CA LEU A 6 -9.51 4.09 -17.79
C LEU A 6 -8.13 4.75 -17.96
N SER A 7 -7.83 5.43 -19.07
CA SER A 7 -6.51 6.08 -19.21
C SER A 7 -6.33 7.16 -18.14
N PRO A 8 -5.12 7.37 -17.58
CA PRO A 8 -4.88 8.50 -16.68
C PRO A 8 -5.25 9.85 -17.33
N LEU A 9 -5.54 10.85 -16.51
CA LEU A 9 -5.81 12.20 -17.03
C LEU A 9 -4.56 12.79 -17.66
N THR A 10 -4.73 13.40 -18.82
CA THR A 10 -3.69 14.19 -19.47
C THR A 10 -3.49 15.52 -18.74
N LYS A 11 -2.35 16.18 -18.98
CA LYS A 11 -2.09 17.54 -18.49
C LYS A 11 -3.24 18.51 -18.81
N ALA A 12 -3.73 18.51 -20.05
CA ALA A 12 -4.79 19.42 -20.48
C ALA A 12 -6.15 19.11 -19.82
N GLU A 13 -6.44 17.84 -19.52
CA GLU A 13 -7.64 17.46 -18.76
C GLU A 13 -7.57 17.95 -17.31
N LEU A 14 -6.41 17.82 -16.66
CA LEU A 14 -6.21 18.35 -15.30
C LEU A 14 -6.28 19.87 -15.25
N GLU A 15 -5.66 20.58 -16.21
CA GLU A 15 -5.77 22.05 -16.32
C GLU A 15 -7.23 22.48 -16.49
N ARG A 16 -8.01 21.78 -17.33
CA ARG A 16 -9.44 22.06 -17.51
C ARG A 16 -10.21 21.85 -16.21
N ALA A 17 -9.98 20.76 -15.50
CA ALA A 17 -10.63 20.49 -14.22
C ALA A 17 -10.30 21.57 -13.17
N ARG A 18 -9.02 21.95 -13.08
CA ARG A 18 -8.55 23.04 -12.21
C ARG A 18 -9.27 24.34 -12.50
N ASP A 19 -9.41 24.70 -13.78
CA ASP A 19 -10.00 25.98 -14.18
C ASP A 19 -11.49 26.05 -13.86
N VAL A 20 -12.21 24.93 -13.97
CA VAL A 20 -13.61 24.84 -13.51
C VAL A 20 -13.70 25.10 -12.01
N VAL A 21 -12.85 24.46 -11.20
CA VAL A 21 -12.83 24.68 -9.74
C VAL A 21 -12.48 26.12 -9.39
N LYS A 22 -11.44 26.69 -10.00
CA LYS A 22 -11.03 28.09 -9.77
C LYS A 22 -12.13 29.09 -10.11
N LEU A 23 -12.91 28.83 -11.16
CA LEU A 23 -14.04 29.68 -11.53
C LEU A 23 -15.18 29.58 -10.52
N GLN A 24 -15.47 28.38 -10.01
CA GLN A 24 -16.56 28.15 -9.05
C GLN A 24 -16.26 28.72 -7.67
N GLU A 25 -15.02 28.61 -7.23
CA GLU A 25 -14.56 29.14 -5.95
C GLU A 25 -13.93 30.53 -6.09
N ALA A 26 -14.34 31.29 -7.11
CA ALA A 26 -13.84 32.64 -7.37
C ALA A 26 -14.00 33.54 -6.14
N GLY A 27 -12.90 34.20 -5.75
CA GLY A 27 -12.84 35.05 -4.56
C GLY A 27 -12.30 34.35 -3.31
N HIS A 28 -12.10 33.04 -3.34
CA HIS A 28 -11.40 32.29 -2.28
C HIS A 28 -9.97 31.95 -2.67
N THR A 29 -9.11 31.76 -1.66
CA THR A 29 -7.80 31.15 -1.87
C THR A 29 -7.95 29.64 -1.84
N LEU A 30 -7.35 28.95 -2.81
CA LEU A 30 -7.41 27.51 -2.93
C LEU A 30 -6.05 26.88 -2.65
N PHE A 31 -6.07 25.73 -2.00
CA PHE A 31 -4.90 24.86 -1.86
C PHE A 31 -5.25 23.48 -2.41
N PHE A 32 -4.79 23.16 -3.62
CA PHE A 32 -5.03 21.86 -4.22
C PHE A 32 -4.17 20.78 -3.56
N ARG A 33 -4.79 19.65 -3.20
CA ARG A 33 -4.12 18.53 -2.52
C ARG A 33 -3.84 17.39 -3.48
N SER A 34 -4.78 17.09 -4.37
CA SER A 34 -4.61 16.04 -5.38
C SER A 34 -5.59 16.22 -6.55
N GLY A 35 -5.30 15.53 -7.65
CA GLY A 35 -6.22 15.39 -8.76
C GLY A 35 -5.92 14.14 -9.58
N CYS A 36 -6.96 13.41 -9.97
CA CYS A 36 -6.83 12.20 -10.77
C CYS A 36 -8.11 11.90 -11.56
N LEU A 37 -8.06 10.83 -12.37
CA LEU A 37 -9.26 10.26 -12.98
C LEU A 37 -10.23 9.86 -11.87
N GLN A 38 -11.48 10.30 -11.95
CA GLN A 38 -12.56 9.62 -11.26
C GLN A 38 -12.89 8.38 -12.09
N GLU A 39 -12.61 7.20 -11.54
CA GLU A 39 -12.88 5.94 -12.26
C GLU A 39 -14.34 5.88 -12.71
N PRO A 40 -14.61 5.43 -13.95
CA PRO A 40 -15.98 5.25 -14.43
C PRO A 40 -16.78 4.31 -13.54
N VAL A 41 -18.08 4.58 -13.42
CA VAL A 41 -19.03 3.69 -12.76
C VAL A 41 -18.97 2.31 -13.43
N LYS A 42 -18.84 1.24 -12.64
CA LYS A 42 -18.62 -0.12 -13.15
C LYS A 42 -19.73 -0.58 -14.08
N SER A 43 -20.99 -0.26 -13.77
CA SER A 43 -22.13 -0.60 -14.63
C SER A 43 -22.11 0.09 -16.00
N GLU A 44 -21.42 1.22 -16.13
CA GLU A 44 -21.24 1.93 -17.40
C GLU A 44 -19.98 1.45 -18.14
N LEU A 45 -18.94 1.09 -17.41
CA LEU A 45 -17.67 0.65 -17.98
C LEU A 45 -17.73 -0.78 -18.50
N VAL A 46 -18.40 -1.70 -17.80
CA VAL A 46 -18.46 -3.12 -18.18
C VAL A 46 -18.96 -3.34 -19.62
N PRO A 47 -20.05 -2.70 -20.08
CA PRO A 47 -20.48 -2.82 -21.47
C PRO A 47 -19.42 -2.36 -22.48
N PHE A 48 -18.69 -1.30 -22.15
CA PHE A 48 -17.58 -0.80 -22.98
C PHE A 48 -16.43 -1.82 -23.04
N LEU A 49 -16.02 -2.37 -21.90
CA LEU A 49 -14.97 -3.39 -21.84
C LEU A 49 -15.37 -4.65 -22.62
N GLN A 50 -16.62 -5.11 -22.48
CA GLN A 50 -17.13 -6.25 -23.26
C GLN A 50 -17.04 -5.99 -24.77
N ALA A 51 -17.44 -4.80 -25.23
CA ALA A 51 -17.29 -4.42 -26.63
C ALA A 51 -15.81 -4.34 -27.07
N GLU A 52 -14.91 -3.91 -26.19
CA GLU A 52 -13.45 -3.91 -26.39
C GLU A 52 -12.91 -5.33 -26.59
N HIS A 53 -13.20 -6.23 -25.65
CA HIS A 53 -12.74 -7.62 -25.69
C HIS A 53 -13.29 -8.39 -26.89
N GLU A 54 -14.47 -8.02 -27.39
CA GLU A 54 -15.08 -8.61 -28.58
C GLU A 54 -14.61 -7.97 -29.90
N GLY A 55 -13.72 -6.97 -29.85
CA GLY A 55 -13.24 -6.27 -31.04
C GLY A 55 -14.32 -5.46 -31.76
N ARG A 56 -15.37 -5.05 -31.03
CA ARG A 56 -16.54 -4.34 -31.57
C ARG A 56 -16.51 -2.83 -31.33
N LEU A 57 -15.41 -2.27 -30.79
CA LEU A 57 -15.30 -0.83 -30.61
C LEU A 57 -15.30 -0.08 -31.93
N THR A 58 -16.10 0.95 -31.99
CA THR A 58 -16.15 1.97 -33.04
C THR A 58 -16.04 3.35 -32.40
N ASP A 59 -15.84 4.39 -33.22
CA ASP A 59 -15.85 5.78 -32.74
C ASP A 59 -17.19 6.17 -32.11
N ASP A 60 -18.29 5.53 -32.53
CA ASP A 60 -19.66 5.75 -32.03
C ASP A 60 -20.02 4.88 -30.81
N THR A 61 -19.12 4.00 -30.35
CA THR A 61 -19.41 3.16 -29.19
C THR A 61 -19.59 4.04 -27.94
N PRO A 62 -20.72 3.92 -27.20
CA PRO A 62 -20.96 4.70 -26.00
C PRO A 62 -19.82 4.55 -24.99
N ARG A 63 -19.39 5.67 -24.41
CA ARG A 63 -18.33 5.72 -23.40
C ARG A 63 -18.89 6.30 -22.11
N PRO A 64 -18.43 5.81 -20.94
CA PRO A 64 -18.69 6.48 -19.69
C PRO A 64 -18.21 7.94 -19.74
N PRO A 65 -18.86 8.86 -19.00
CA PRO A 65 -18.37 10.21 -18.85
C PRO A 65 -16.90 10.25 -18.40
N ARG A 66 -16.13 11.17 -18.99
CA ARG A 66 -14.73 11.37 -18.63
C ARG A 66 -14.66 12.34 -17.44
N LEU A 67 -14.48 11.80 -16.25
CA LEU A 67 -14.59 12.54 -14.99
C LEU A 67 -13.23 12.75 -14.31
N ALA A 68 -13.00 13.94 -13.76
CA ALA A 68 -11.83 14.25 -12.95
C ALA A 68 -12.24 14.46 -11.49
N LEU A 69 -11.58 13.78 -10.54
CA LEU A 69 -11.69 14.03 -9.11
C LEU A 69 -10.59 15.00 -8.68
N LEU A 70 -10.97 16.17 -8.15
CA LEU A 70 -10.05 17.11 -7.52
C LEU A 70 -10.33 17.23 -6.02
N GLN A 71 -9.26 17.19 -5.22
CA GLN A 71 -9.31 17.38 -3.78
C GLN A 71 -8.54 18.66 -3.43
N TYR A 72 -9.15 19.58 -2.69
CA TYR A 72 -8.56 20.89 -2.40
C TYR A 72 -9.18 21.52 -1.16
N ASP A 73 -8.46 22.45 -0.56
CA ASP A 73 -8.98 23.29 0.51
C ASP A 73 -9.48 24.62 -0.04
N VAL A 74 -10.64 25.06 0.46
CA VAL A 74 -11.13 26.43 0.30
C VAL A 74 -10.80 27.20 1.57
N ILE A 75 -9.95 28.22 1.44
CA ILE A 75 -9.48 29.05 2.55
C ILE A 75 -10.33 30.32 2.63
N HIS A 76 -11.09 30.44 3.71
CA HIS A 76 -11.97 31.56 3.97
C HIS A 76 -11.27 32.58 4.87
N ALA A 77 -10.67 33.60 4.25
CA ALA A 77 -9.86 34.60 4.98
C ALA A 77 -10.66 35.35 6.06
N ALA A 78 -11.94 35.64 5.81
CA ALA A 78 -12.79 36.38 6.75
C ALA A 78 -13.10 35.61 8.04
N SER A 79 -13.34 34.29 7.93
CA SER A 79 -13.65 33.41 9.07
C SER A 79 -12.43 32.67 9.61
N LYS A 80 -11.26 32.81 8.97
CA LYS A 80 -10.04 32.02 9.24
C LYS A 80 -10.30 30.52 9.27
N SER A 81 -11.20 30.04 8.42
CA SER A 81 -11.57 28.62 8.35
C SER A 81 -11.10 27.98 7.05
N VAL A 82 -10.69 26.72 7.13
CA VAL A 82 -10.28 25.90 5.99
C VAL A 82 -11.35 24.82 5.78
N GLN A 83 -11.84 24.69 4.56
CA GLN A 83 -12.83 23.67 4.19
C GLN A 83 -12.23 22.71 3.17
N TYR A 84 -12.01 21.46 3.58
CA TYR A 84 -11.61 20.41 2.66
C TYR A 84 -12.80 20.03 1.76
N THR A 85 -12.58 20.14 0.45
CA THR A 85 -13.60 19.98 -0.59
C THR A 85 -13.11 19.00 -1.64
N GLN A 86 -14.04 18.20 -2.14
CA GLN A 86 -13.85 17.30 -3.27
C GLN A 86 -14.85 17.65 -4.36
N SER A 87 -14.36 17.72 -5.59
CA SER A 87 -15.20 18.01 -6.76
C SER A 87 -14.98 16.96 -7.83
N ILE A 88 -16.08 16.49 -8.42
CA ILE A 88 -16.05 15.69 -9.64
C ILE A 88 -16.40 16.60 -10.81
N ILE A 89 -15.48 16.71 -11.77
CA ILE A 89 -15.62 17.55 -12.95
C ILE A 89 -15.86 16.66 -14.16
N ASP A 90 -16.94 16.90 -14.89
CA ASP A 90 -17.15 16.31 -16.21
C ASP A 90 -16.37 17.10 -17.25
N LEU A 91 -15.35 16.47 -17.82
CA LEU A 91 -14.41 17.10 -18.75
C LEU A 91 -15.01 17.32 -20.15
N GLY A 92 -16.02 16.54 -20.52
CA GLY A 92 -16.77 16.68 -21.76
C GLY A 92 -17.75 17.85 -21.70
N LEU A 93 -18.41 18.01 -20.55
CA LEU A 93 -19.35 19.10 -20.30
C LEU A 93 -18.67 20.39 -19.79
N GLY A 94 -17.43 20.30 -19.30
CA GLY A 94 -16.69 21.43 -18.74
C GLY A 94 -17.33 22.00 -17.48
N LYS A 95 -17.93 21.14 -16.64
CA LYS A 95 -18.66 21.57 -15.43
C LYS A 95 -18.47 20.60 -14.28
N GLN A 96 -18.58 21.11 -13.06
CA GLN A 96 -18.68 20.27 -11.86
C GLN A 96 -20.02 19.57 -11.82
N VAL A 97 -20.00 18.25 -11.63
CA VAL A 97 -21.19 17.41 -11.50
C VAL A 97 -21.44 16.99 -10.06
N GLU A 98 -20.39 16.97 -9.22
CA GLU A 98 -20.51 16.70 -7.79
C GLU A 98 -19.56 17.60 -6.99
N ARG A 99 -20.01 18.03 -5.80
CA ARG A 99 -19.18 18.73 -4.81
C ARG A 99 -19.52 18.22 -3.42
N ARG A 100 -18.51 17.77 -2.69
CA ARG A 100 -18.62 17.31 -1.31
C ARG A 100 -17.66 18.09 -0.42
N VAL A 101 -18.17 18.66 0.67
CA VAL A 101 -17.37 19.29 1.71
C VAL A 101 -17.28 18.31 2.86
N ALA A 102 -16.07 18.01 3.31
CA ALA A 102 -15.90 17.13 4.47
C ALA A 102 -16.29 17.86 5.76
N SER A 103 -16.76 17.10 6.76
CA SER A 103 -17.06 17.68 8.07
C SER A 103 -15.75 18.15 8.74
N PRO A 104 -15.81 19.12 9.66
CA PRO A 104 -14.60 19.66 10.31
C PRO A 104 -13.74 18.62 11.04
N GLN A 105 -14.32 17.49 11.44
CA GLN A 105 -13.63 16.38 12.13
C GLN A 105 -12.86 15.48 11.16
N ARG A 106 -13.07 15.61 9.85
CA ARG A 106 -12.42 14.79 8.82
C ARG A 106 -11.21 15.54 8.27
N GLN A 107 -10.02 15.02 8.57
CA GLN A 107 -8.78 15.64 8.14
C GLN A 107 -8.29 15.03 6.83
N ALA A 108 -7.90 15.89 5.89
CA ALA A 108 -7.28 15.48 4.64
C ALA A 108 -5.89 14.87 4.87
N SER A 109 -5.38 14.17 3.84
CA SER A 109 -3.97 13.76 3.78
C SER A 109 -3.04 14.96 3.91
N ILE A 110 -1.82 14.70 4.36
CA ILE A 110 -0.76 15.67 4.60
C ILE A 110 0.09 15.79 3.34
N SER A 111 0.44 17.01 2.98
CA SER A 111 1.27 17.32 1.82
C SER A 111 2.71 17.67 2.21
N LEU A 112 3.67 17.48 1.30
CA LEU A 112 5.05 17.94 1.47
C LEU A 112 5.15 19.45 1.69
N LYS A 113 4.19 20.24 1.20
CA LYS A 113 4.15 21.68 1.46
C LYS A 113 3.81 21.98 2.92
N GLU A 114 2.93 21.18 3.54
CA GLU A 114 2.63 21.28 4.98
C GLU A 114 3.84 20.88 5.84
N PHE A 115 4.73 19.98 5.37
CA PHE A 115 5.99 19.68 6.07
C PHE A 115 6.91 20.90 6.16
N GLY A 116 7.03 21.67 5.07
CA GLY A 116 7.79 22.93 5.08
C GLY A 116 7.20 23.96 6.05
N ILE A 117 5.86 24.09 6.08
CA ILE A 117 5.15 24.97 7.03
C ILE A 117 5.44 24.53 8.48
N PHE A 118 5.41 23.23 8.75
CA PHE A 118 5.71 22.68 10.08
C PHE A 118 7.14 23.02 10.52
N GLN A 119 8.11 22.82 9.63
CA GLN A 119 9.51 23.12 9.93
C GLN A 119 9.71 24.62 10.23
N ASP A 120 9.16 25.50 9.38
CA ASP A 120 9.22 26.95 9.56
C ASP A 120 8.56 27.40 10.87
N ALA A 121 7.42 26.81 11.23
CA ALA A 121 6.74 27.07 12.50
C ALA A 121 7.61 26.71 13.71
N CYS A 122 8.28 25.55 13.67
CA CYS A 122 9.14 25.10 14.76
C CYS A 122 10.37 26.00 14.93
N VAL A 123 11.14 26.24 13.87
CA VAL A 123 12.40 27.00 13.96
C VAL A 123 12.20 28.47 14.37
N ASN A 124 11.03 29.03 14.09
CA ASN A 124 10.70 30.41 14.46
C ASN A 124 10.05 30.53 15.85
N SER A 125 9.49 29.45 16.39
CA SER A 125 8.73 29.47 17.64
C SER A 125 9.58 29.73 18.89
N PRO A 126 9.22 30.72 19.74
CA PRO A 126 9.82 30.89 21.06
C PRO A 126 9.59 29.69 21.99
N VAL A 127 8.44 29.01 21.86
CA VAL A 127 8.09 27.83 22.66
C VAL A 127 9.03 26.67 22.32
N PHE A 128 9.31 26.47 21.04
CA PHE A 128 10.28 25.46 20.60
C PHE A 128 11.70 25.81 21.04
N LYS A 129 12.12 27.08 20.90
CA LYS A 129 13.45 27.54 21.35
C LYS A 129 13.66 27.38 22.86
N ASP A 130 12.64 27.63 23.69
CA ASP A 130 12.72 27.38 25.14
C ASP A 130 12.86 25.90 25.46
N ALA A 131 12.10 25.02 24.78
CA ALA A 131 12.24 23.58 24.96
C ALA A 131 13.63 23.07 24.52
N MET A 132 14.17 23.59 23.42
CA MET A 132 15.52 23.29 22.95
C MET A 132 16.62 23.73 23.94
N ALA A 133 16.39 24.79 24.72
CA ALA A 133 17.34 25.28 25.73
C ALA A 133 17.54 24.32 26.92
N GLU A 134 16.75 23.24 27.00
CA GLU A 134 16.97 22.13 27.92
C GLU A 134 18.20 21.28 27.55
N PHE A 135 18.69 21.38 26.32
CA PHE A 135 19.79 20.56 25.81
C PHE A 135 21.00 21.41 25.42
N ALA A 136 22.19 20.93 25.76
CA ALA A 136 23.45 21.45 25.23
C ALA A 136 23.86 20.61 24.02
N ILE A 137 23.76 21.21 22.82
CA ILE A 137 24.03 20.57 21.53
C ILE A 137 25.34 21.17 20.97
N PRO A 138 26.31 20.35 20.54
CA PRO A 138 27.55 20.88 19.95
C PRO A 138 27.30 21.71 18.68
N GLU A 139 28.10 22.76 18.45
CA GLU A 139 27.89 23.73 17.35
C GLU A 139 27.87 23.12 15.93
N HIS A 140 28.49 21.95 15.75
CA HIS A 140 28.54 21.26 14.45
C HIS A 140 27.30 20.43 14.16
N PHE A 141 26.29 20.41 15.04
CA PHE A 141 25.02 19.76 14.81
C PHE A 141 23.95 20.75 14.33
N VAL A 142 23.22 20.40 13.26
CA VAL A 142 22.12 21.20 12.71
C VAL A 142 20.81 20.47 12.92
N ILE A 143 19.80 21.16 13.45
CA ILE A 143 18.49 20.59 13.75
C ILE A 143 17.81 20.09 12.46
N ALA A 144 17.33 18.85 12.52
CA ALA A 144 16.46 18.23 11.53
C ALA A 144 15.16 17.82 12.23
N ILE A 145 14.00 18.04 11.59
CA ILE A 145 12.71 17.70 12.19
C ILE A 145 11.94 16.90 11.15
N ASP A 146 11.50 15.70 11.53
CA ASP A 146 10.63 14.86 10.72
C ASP A 146 9.17 15.12 11.16
N PRO A 147 8.36 15.83 10.37
CA PRO A 147 6.94 16.00 10.64
C PRO A 147 6.20 14.68 10.47
N TRP A 148 5.28 14.39 11.39
CA TRP A 148 4.50 13.16 11.46
C TRP A 148 3.01 13.48 11.58
N PRO A 149 2.14 12.60 11.05
CA PRO A 149 0.73 12.61 11.44
C PRO A 149 0.59 12.55 12.96
N TYR A 150 -0.38 13.29 13.50
CA TYR A 150 -0.60 13.36 14.93
C TYR A 150 -1.06 12.04 15.56
N GLY A 151 -1.56 11.11 14.73
CA GLY A 151 -2.30 9.94 15.20
C GLY A 151 -3.72 10.29 15.61
N GLY A 152 -4.42 9.34 16.24
CA GLY A 152 -5.75 9.59 16.78
C GLY A 152 -5.68 10.41 18.08
N PRO A 153 -6.50 11.46 18.25
CA PRO A 153 -6.56 12.22 19.49
C PRO A 153 -6.83 11.35 20.73
N ASP A 154 -6.24 11.76 21.86
CA ASP A 154 -6.45 11.10 23.14
C ASP A 154 -7.90 11.29 23.61
N PRO A 155 -8.44 10.39 24.46
CA PRO A 155 -9.81 10.53 24.97
C PRO A 155 -10.04 11.90 25.65
N GLY A 156 -11.03 12.65 25.18
CA GLY A 156 -11.35 13.98 25.68
C GLY A 156 -10.47 15.11 25.15
N GLU A 157 -9.49 14.80 24.29
CA GLU A 157 -8.68 15.82 23.61
C GLU A 157 -9.45 16.40 22.42
N ASP A 158 -9.63 17.72 22.40
CA ASP A 158 -10.17 18.47 21.27
C ASP A 158 -9.01 19.23 20.60
N VAL A 159 -8.49 18.67 19.51
CA VAL A 159 -7.37 19.26 18.75
C VAL A 159 -7.82 19.69 17.36
N PRO A 160 -7.30 20.82 16.85
CA PRO A 160 -7.50 21.22 15.46
C PRO A 160 -6.71 20.29 14.52
N ARG A 161 -6.53 20.69 13.25
CA ARG A 161 -5.63 19.98 12.33
C ARG A 161 -4.19 20.17 12.79
N VAL A 162 -3.59 19.12 13.36
CA VAL A 162 -2.26 19.18 13.97
C VAL A 162 -1.32 18.15 13.38
N MET A 163 -0.02 18.46 13.46
CA MET A 163 1.06 17.50 13.26
C MET A 163 1.94 17.47 14.51
N GLN A 164 2.64 16.37 14.70
CA GLN A 164 3.74 16.28 15.67
C GLN A 164 5.06 16.12 14.92
N GLY A 165 6.20 16.46 15.53
CA GLY A 165 7.51 16.32 14.89
C GLY A 165 8.46 15.53 15.76
N LEU A 166 9.21 14.61 15.18
CA LEU A 166 10.36 14.00 15.85
C LEU A 166 11.59 14.84 15.55
N VAL A 167 12.31 15.25 16.59
CA VAL A 167 13.43 16.19 16.48
C VAL A 167 14.75 15.44 16.53
N PHE A 168 15.61 15.71 15.57
CA PHE A 168 16.94 15.13 15.40
C PHE A 168 17.98 16.23 15.17
N ALA A 169 19.24 15.83 15.04
CA ALA A 169 20.29 16.72 14.58
C ALA A 169 21.25 16.03 13.61
N ARG A 170 21.55 16.67 12.49
CA ARG A 170 22.56 16.20 11.54
C ARG A 170 23.95 16.67 11.97
N ASP A 171 24.90 15.74 12.04
CA ASP A 171 26.31 16.08 12.21
C ASP A 171 26.86 16.68 10.91
N THR A 172 27.42 17.89 10.97
CA THR A 172 27.99 18.59 9.81
C THR A 172 29.51 18.43 9.67
N SER A 173 30.16 17.68 10.56
CA SER A 173 31.61 17.46 10.57
C SER A 173 32.13 16.83 9.27
N SER A 174 31.34 15.92 8.68
CA SER A 174 31.62 15.29 7.38
C SER A 174 31.45 16.24 6.19
N LYS A 175 30.74 17.37 6.38
CA LYS A 175 30.28 18.30 5.34
C LYS A 175 29.39 17.66 4.26
N ASN A 176 28.96 16.41 4.46
CA ASN A 176 28.03 15.74 3.57
C ASN A 176 26.59 16.03 4.06
N PRO A 177 25.71 16.63 3.21
CA PRO A 177 24.32 16.91 3.57
C PRO A 177 23.50 15.64 3.85
N ASP A 178 23.94 14.48 3.36
CA ASP A 178 23.22 13.20 3.42
C ASP A 178 23.63 12.34 4.63
N SER A 179 24.43 12.89 5.55
CA SER A 179 24.76 12.24 6.83
C SER A 179 23.49 11.84 7.60
N ASN A 180 23.49 10.62 8.11
CA ASN A 180 22.34 10.04 8.80
C ASN A 180 22.07 10.75 10.14
N TYR A 181 21.04 11.59 10.17
CA TYR A 181 20.62 12.29 11.38
C TYR A 181 19.76 11.46 12.34
N TYR A 182 19.22 10.32 11.92
CA TYR A 182 18.30 9.51 12.74
C TYR A 182 18.96 9.01 14.03
N GLY A 183 20.29 8.81 14.03
CA GLY A 183 21.04 8.41 15.23
C GLY A 183 21.13 9.48 16.32
N ASN A 184 20.74 10.73 16.00
CA ASN A 184 20.95 11.91 16.85
C ASN A 184 19.62 12.51 17.31
N HIS A 185 18.81 11.70 17.99
CA HIS A 185 17.48 12.10 18.43
C HIS A 185 17.53 13.06 19.63
N ILE A 186 16.76 14.14 19.57
CA ILE A 186 16.57 15.12 20.66
C ILE A 186 15.21 14.80 21.31
N PRO A 187 15.14 14.54 22.63
CA PRO A 187 13.96 13.95 23.27
C PRO A 187 12.82 14.96 23.53
N ILE A 188 12.40 15.65 22.49
CA ILE A 188 11.20 16.50 22.45
C ILE A 188 10.43 16.30 21.14
N ALA A 189 9.13 16.56 21.17
CA ALA A 189 8.26 16.54 20.00
C ALA A 189 7.34 17.79 19.97
N PRO A 190 7.60 18.79 19.09
CA PRO A 190 6.67 19.89 18.91
C PRO A 190 5.36 19.42 18.29
N VAL A 191 4.26 20.04 18.71
CA VAL A 191 2.94 19.90 18.09
C VAL A 191 2.57 21.24 17.48
N VAL A 192 2.24 21.24 16.19
CA VAL A 192 1.92 22.44 15.40
C VAL A 192 0.48 22.38 14.93
N ASP A 193 -0.26 23.46 15.15
CA ASP A 193 -1.54 23.69 14.48
C ASP A 193 -1.26 24.15 13.04
N LEU A 194 -1.65 23.34 12.06
CA LEU A 194 -1.39 23.61 10.66
C LEU A 194 -2.26 24.73 10.08
N ALA A 195 -3.37 25.08 10.72
CA ALA A 195 -4.21 26.18 10.27
C ALA A 195 -3.60 27.54 10.65
N THR A 196 -2.97 27.64 11.82
CA THR A 196 -2.34 28.87 12.31
C THR A 196 -0.84 28.95 12.02
N GLY A 197 -0.17 27.80 11.83
CA GLY A 197 1.29 27.73 11.72
C GLY A 197 2.01 27.95 13.04
N GLU A 198 1.35 27.70 14.18
CA GLU A 198 1.89 27.93 15.51
C GLU A 198 2.23 26.62 16.23
N VAL A 199 3.38 26.59 16.92
CA VAL A 199 3.71 25.52 17.87
C VAL A 199 2.84 25.71 19.12
N ILE A 200 1.85 24.84 19.30
CA ILE A 200 0.89 24.93 20.41
C ILE A 200 1.41 24.30 21.70
N ARG A 201 2.30 23.30 21.58
CA ARG A 201 3.03 22.69 22.70
C ARG A 201 4.28 21.96 22.23
N VAL A 202 5.15 21.61 23.17
CA VAL A 202 6.30 20.73 22.94
C VAL A 202 6.29 19.63 23.99
N ASP A 203 6.06 18.40 23.56
CA ASP A 203 6.02 17.22 24.41
C ASP A 203 7.45 16.76 24.71
N ARG A 204 7.75 16.40 25.97
CA ARG A 204 9.05 15.79 26.34
C ARG A 204 8.96 14.28 26.19
N LEU A 205 10.02 13.68 25.69
CA LEU A 205 10.05 12.26 25.34
C LEU A 205 10.81 11.45 26.39
N ALA A 206 10.23 10.34 26.83
CA ALA A 206 10.86 9.46 27.80
C ALA A 206 12.11 8.78 27.20
N THR A 207 13.21 8.83 27.95
CA THR A 207 14.52 8.25 27.57
C THR A 207 14.96 7.12 28.50
N GLY A 208 14.23 6.87 29.59
CA GLY A 208 14.52 5.78 30.53
C GLY A 208 14.36 4.38 29.93
N GLY A 209 14.88 3.40 30.66
CA GLY A 209 14.82 1.97 30.34
C GLY A 209 13.67 1.22 30.99
N GLU A 210 13.75 -0.11 30.99
CA GLU A 210 12.74 -1.02 31.55
C GLU A 210 12.56 -0.92 33.07
N GLU A 211 13.52 -0.32 33.75
CA GLU A 211 13.52 -0.04 35.18
C GLU A 211 12.91 1.33 35.54
N ASP A 212 12.68 2.19 34.54
CA ASP A 212 12.17 3.54 34.72
C ASP A 212 10.64 3.60 34.49
N GLY A 213 10.02 4.71 34.89
CA GLY A 213 8.59 4.97 34.63
C GLY A 213 8.29 5.30 33.17
N ILE A 214 7.01 5.42 32.83
CA ILE A 214 6.58 5.73 31.46
C ILE A 214 6.66 7.21 31.09
N ASP A 215 6.78 8.08 32.08
CA ASP A 215 6.81 9.52 31.89
C ASP A 215 8.21 10.03 31.59
N ALA A 216 8.30 11.13 30.84
CA ALA A 216 9.56 11.82 30.64
C ALA A 216 10.09 12.40 31.96
N HIS A 217 11.42 12.41 32.12
CA HIS A 217 12.05 13.07 33.26
C HIS A 217 11.76 14.58 33.24
N PRO A 218 11.58 15.21 34.41
CA PRO A 218 11.33 16.64 34.48
C PRO A 218 12.56 17.44 34.01
N ARG A 219 12.30 18.62 33.44
CA ARG A 219 13.36 19.58 33.04
C ARG A 219 14.27 19.89 34.22
N GLN A 220 15.57 19.78 34.00
CA GLN A 220 16.59 20.12 34.99
C GLN A 220 17.05 21.59 34.83
N ALA A 221 17.69 22.13 35.86
CA ALA A 221 18.17 23.52 35.85
C ALA A 221 19.38 23.73 34.93
N ALA A 222 20.28 22.74 34.84
CA ALA A 222 21.40 22.75 33.92
C ALA A 222 21.01 22.07 32.59
N PRO A 223 21.43 22.61 31.43
CA PRO A 223 21.20 21.94 30.15
C PRO A 223 21.82 20.53 30.12
N LYS A 224 21.07 19.53 29.63
CA LYS A 224 21.54 18.15 29.46
C LYS A 224 22.44 18.09 28.22
N PRO A 225 23.74 17.72 28.35
CA PRO A 225 24.58 17.49 27.17
C PRO A 225 24.01 16.36 26.31
N LEU A 226 23.87 16.63 25.01
CA LEU A 226 23.57 15.61 24.01
C LEU A 226 24.79 15.41 23.11
N PHE A 227 24.86 14.23 22.53
CA PHE A 227 25.80 13.86 21.47
C PHE A 227 27.30 13.84 21.82
N GLU A 228 27.68 13.80 23.11
CA GLU A 228 29.10 13.76 23.51
C GLU A 228 29.84 12.46 23.10
N ASN A 229 29.12 11.35 22.92
CA ASN A 229 29.69 10.02 22.61
C ASN A 229 28.89 9.27 21.52
N VAL A 230 28.34 9.98 20.53
CA VAL A 230 27.60 9.31 19.44
C VAL A 230 28.56 8.56 18.53
N LYS A 231 28.19 7.34 18.16
CA LYS A 231 28.82 6.64 17.04
C LYS A 231 28.09 7.00 15.74
N PRO A 232 28.78 7.52 14.71
CA PRO A 232 28.17 7.75 13.40
C PRO A 232 27.46 6.50 12.88
N ALA A 233 26.26 6.70 12.34
CA ALA A 233 25.38 5.65 11.87
C ALA A 233 25.21 5.75 10.34
N GLU A 234 26.32 5.86 9.63
CA GLU A 234 26.32 6.18 8.20
C GLU A 234 26.07 4.96 7.32
N TYR A 235 25.37 5.16 6.20
CA TYR A 235 25.03 4.10 5.23
C TYR A 235 25.44 4.42 3.78
N ILE A 236 25.77 5.67 3.48
CA ILE A 236 26.25 6.09 2.16
C ILE A 236 27.74 5.80 2.01
N GLU A 237 28.14 5.35 0.82
CA GLU A 237 29.47 4.78 0.52
C GLU A 237 30.62 5.67 1.02
N GLU A 238 30.54 6.96 0.73
CA GLU A 238 31.58 7.93 1.04
C GLU A 238 31.71 8.27 2.54
N LEU A 239 30.76 7.85 3.38
CA LEU A 239 30.76 8.07 4.83
C LEU A 239 30.98 6.80 5.66
N LEU A 240 31.15 5.63 5.02
CA LEU A 240 31.34 4.38 5.74
C LEU A 240 32.69 4.31 6.48
N ASP A 241 32.67 3.73 7.67
CA ASP A 241 33.87 3.46 8.49
C ASP A 241 34.65 2.21 8.05
N ARG A 242 34.31 1.64 6.89
CA ARG A 242 34.81 0.36 6.39
C ARG A 242 34.86 0.32 4.86
N PRO A 243 35.77 -0.45 4.25
CA PRO A 243 35.83 -0.58 2.80
C PRO A 243 34.65 -1.37 2.24
N LEU A 244 34.29 -1.06 0.99
CA LEU A 244 33.35 -1.88 0.21
C LEU A 244 33.96 -3.25 -0.15
N ARG A 245 33.07 -4.21 -0.43
CA ARG A 245 33.46 -5.52 -0.97
C ARG A 245 34.02 -5.35 -2.38
N THR A 246 35.15 -5.99 -2.67
CA THR A 246 35.85 -5.90 -3.96
C THR A 246 35.71 -7.18 -4.80
N ASP A 247 35.01 -8.19 -4.30
CA ASP A 247 34.82 -9.50 -4.91
C ASP A 247 33.46 -9.67 -5.63
N MET A 248 32.64 -8.62 -5.65
CA MET A 248 31.36 -8.58 -6.36
C MET A 248 31.59 -8.45 -7.87
N LYS A 249 31.31 -9.51 -8.63
CA LYS A 249 31.38 -9.49 -10.11
C LYS A 249 30.05 -8.99 -10.70
N PRO A 250 30.08 -8.20 -11.80
CA PRO A 250 28.86 -7.72 -12.45
C PRO A 250 27.93 -8.86 -12.91
N ILE A 251 26.62 -8.64 -12.76
CA ILE A 251 25.57 -9.50 -13.33
C ILE A 251 24.71 -8.63 -14.25
N ASN A 252 24.86 -8.83 -15.56
CA ASN A 252 24.11 -8.07 -16.56
C ASN A 252 22.88 -8.85 -17.02
N ILE A 253 21.71 -8.21 -16.95
CA ILE A 253 20.45 -8.76 -17.48
C ILE A 253 20.16 -8.05 -18.81
N THR A 254 20.15 -8.80 -19.92
CA THR A 254 19.96 -8.24 -21.26
C THR A 254 18.88 -8.98 -22.04
N GLN A 255 18.06 -8.25 -22.78
CA GLN A 255 17.09 -8.78 -23.74
C GLN A 255 17.48 -8.35 -25.16
N PRO A 256 18.31 -9.13 -25.87
CA PRO A 256 18.92 -8.70 -27.14
C PRO A 256 17.90 -8.48 -28.28
N GLU A 257 16.72 -9.08 -28.17
CA GLU A 257 15.63 -8.95 -29.14
C GLU A 257 14.50 -8.03 -28.64
N GLY A 258 14.73 -7.31 -27.54
CA GLY A 258 13.72 -6.50 -26.86
C GLY A 258 12.85 -7.27 -25.88
N ALA A 259 11.93 -6.56 -25.24
CA ALA A 259 10.98 -7.13 -24.30
C ALA A 259 9.86 -7.90 -25.01
N SER A 260 9.30 -8.91 -24.33
CA SER A 260 8.18 -9.74 -24.81
C SER A 260 6.80 -9.15 -24.48
N PHE A 261 6.75 -7.98 -23.83
CA PHE A 261 5.52 -7.25 -23.56
C PHE A 261 5.34 -6.08 -24.53
N THR A 262 4.09 -5.68 -24.75
CA THR A 262 3.73 -4.45 -25.48
C THR A 262 3.02 -3.50 -24.52
N VAL A 263 3.35 -2.21 -24.60
CA VAL A 263 2.64 -1.13 -23.92
C VAL A 263 2.06 -0.19 -24.96
N HIS A 264 0.75 0.03 -24.90
CA HIS A 264 0.04 0.94 -25.79
C HIS A 264 -0.07 2.34 -25.17
N THR A 265 -0.39 3.33 -25.99
CA THR A 265 -0.44 4.77 -25.59
C THR A 265 -1.48 5.08 -24.52
N ASP A 266 -2.43 4.19 -24.30
CA ASP A 266 -3.52 4.32 -23.33
C ASP A 266 -3.29 3.47 -22.05
N ASN A 267 -2.03 3.03 -21.85
CA ASN A 267 -1.56 2.16 -20.77
C ASN A 267 -2.12 0.73 -20.78
N LEU A 268 -2.62 0.24 -21.92
CA LEU A 268 -2.84 -1.19 -22.09
C LEU A 268 -1.49 -1.93 -22.13
N VAL A 269 -1.37 -2.99 -21.34
CA VAL A 269 -0.21 -3.88 -21.31
C VAL A 269 -0.65 -5.28 -21.76
N GLU A 270 0.12 -5.86 -22.67
CA GLU A 270 -0.07 -7.22 -23.17
C GLU A 270 1.23 -8.02 -23.05
N TRP A 271 1.17 -9.19 -22.43
CA TRP A 271 2.35 -10.05 -22.23
C TRP A 271 1.94 -11.50 -21.98
N GLN A 272 2.44 -12.45 -22.79
CA GLN A 272 2.27 -13.89 -22.55
C GLN A 272 0.81 -14.29 -22.18
N LYS A 273 -0.15 -13.84 -23.01
CA LYS A 273 -1.61 -13.96 -22.85
C LYS A 273 -2.25 -13.11 -21.76
N TRP A 274 -1.48 -12.47 -20.88
CA TRP A 274 -2.01 -11.44 -19.99
C TRP A 274 -2.36 -10.18 -20.75
N ARG A 275 -3.45 -9.54 -20.30
CA ARG A 275 -3.91 -8.24 -20.76
C ARG A 275 -4.46 -7.46 -19.57
N PHE A 276 -4.03 -6.22 -19.36
CA PHE A 276 -4.57 -5.32 -18.34
C PHE A 276 -4.25 -3.86 -18.65
N ARG A 277 -4.96 -2.94 -18.01
CA ARG A 277 -4.67 -1.51 -18.09
C ARG A 277 -4.06 -1.01 -16.79
N LEU A 278 -2.93 -0.32 -16.90
CA LEU A 278 -2.23 0.26 -15.74
C LEU A 278 -2.75 1.67 -15.45
N GLY A 279 -3.42 1.82 -14.31
CA GLY A 279 -3.80 3.09 -13.71
C GLY A 279 -2.79 3.57 -12.68
N PHE A 280 -2.93 4.84 -12.29
CA PHE A 280 -2.16 5.44 -11.20
C PHE A 280 -3.04 6.43 -10.43
N THR A 281 -3.09 6.33 -9.10
CA THR A 281 -3.83 7.27 -8.25
C THR A 281 -2.92 7.91 -7.20
N PRO A 282 -3.16 9.18 -6.81
CA PRO A 282 -2.40 9.85 -5.75
C PRO A 282 -2.36 9.09 -4.42
N ARG A 283 -3.41 8.30 -4.10
CA ARG A 283 -3.49 7.53 -2.86
C ARG A 283 -2.85 6.15 -2.95
N GLU A 284 -3.12 5.40 -4.01
CA GLU A 284 -2.75 3.98 -4.10
C GLU A 284 -1.45 3.73 -4.89
N GLY A 285 -1.01 4.69 -5.70
CA GLY A 285 0.05 4.45 -6.68
C GLY A 285 -0.49 3.61 -7.84
N ALA A 286 0.24 2.56 -8.24
CA ALA A 286 -0.14 1.69 -9.35
C ALA A 286 -1.43 0.89 -9.08
N VAL A 287 -2.34 0.85 -10.05
CA VAL A 287 -3.60 0.07 -10.00
C VAL A 287 -3.75 -0.75 -11.26
N LEU A 288 -4.05 -2.05 -11.13
CA LEU A 288 -4.35 -2.89 -12.30
C LEU A 288 -5.85 -2.95 -12.52
N HIS A 289 -6.29 -2.62 -13.74
CA HIS A 289 -7.68 -2.72 -14.17
C HIS A 289 -7.84 -3.76 -15.28
N ASP A 290 -9.02 -4.35 -15.36
CA ASP A 290 -9.44 -5.19 -16.50
C ASP A 290 -8.46 -6.35 -16.76
N LEU A 291 -8.03 -7.02 -15.68
CA LEU A 291 -6.99 -8.05 -15.72
C LEU A 291 -7.56 -9.36 -16.29
N CYS A 292 -7.06 -9.72 -17.47
CA CYS A 292 -7.48 -10.88 -18.24
C CYS A 292 -6.31 -11.80 -18.57
N TYR A 293 -6.61 -13.08 -18.79
CA TYR A 293 -5.70 -14.04 -19.39
C TYR A 293 -6.37 -14.71 -20.58
N ASP A 294 -5.80 -14.58 -21.78
CA ASP A 294 -6.34 -15.12 -23.03
C ASP A 294 -7.80 -14.66 -23.26
N ASN A 295 -8.03 -13.35 -23.10
CA ASN A 295 -9.35 -12.68 -23.14
C ASN A 295 -10.41 -13.24 -22.17
N ARG A 296 -10.00 -14.01 -21.16
CA ARG A 296 -10.88 -14.43 -20.07
C ARG A 296 -10.63 -13.52 -18.85
N PRO A 297 -11.65 -12.82 -18.36
CA PRO A 297 -11.48 -11.90 -17.25
C PRO A 297 -11.19 -12.64 -15.94
N ILE A 298 -10.39 -12.01 -15.08
CA ILE A 298 -10.00 -12.54 -13.78
C ILE A 298 -10.35 -11.53 -12.69
N LEU A 299 -9.82 -10.31 -12.80
CA LEU A 299 -10.07 -9.23 -11.85
C LEU A 299 -10.54 -7.97 -12.60
N TYR A 300 -11.57 -7.32 -12.09
CA TYR A 300 -11.97 -6.00 -12.56
C TYR A 300 -10.97 -4.93 -12.12
N ARG A 301 -10.52 -5.01 -10.86
CA ARG A 301 -9.58 -4.05 -10.24
C ARG A 301 -8.75 -4.71 -9.14
N LEU A 302 -7.46 -4.41 -9.09
CA LEU A 302 -6.51 -4.83 -8.05
C LEU A 302 -5.66 -3.64 -7.60
N SER A 303 -5.65 -3.36 -6.29
CA SER A 303 -4.85 -2.28 -5.70
C SER A 303 -4.41 -2.55 -4.27
N TYR A 304 -3.33 -1.89 -3.83
CA TYR A 304 -3.11 -1.64 -2.41
C TYR A 304 -4.17 -0.66 -1.91
N SER A 305 -4.78 -0.95 -0.77
CA SER A 305 -5.92 -0.18 -0.24
C SER A 305 -5.55 0.66 0.97
N GLU A 306 -4.76 0.09 1.89
CA GLU A 306 -4.26 0.80 3.06
C GLU A 306 -3.00 0.12 3.64
N LEU A 307 -2.23 0.87 4.42
CA LEU A 307 -1.11 0.46 5.24
C LEU A 307 -1.18 1.25 6.55
N THR A 308 -1.39 0.59 7.69
CA THR A 308 -1.22 1.24 9.00
C THR A 308 0.04 0.75 9.69
N VAL A 309 0.76 1.65 10.37
CA VAL A 309 2.02 1.36 11.08
C VAL A 309 1.92 1.70 12.58
N PRO A 310 1.21 0.89 13.39
CA PRO A 310 1.08 1.10 14.83
C PRO A 310 2.37 0.77 15.60
N TYR A 311 2.86 1.72 16.39
CA TYR A 311 3.96 1.53 17.34
C TYR A 311 3.44 1.10 18.71
N ALA A 312 4.23 0.26 19.39
CA ALA A 312 3.85 -0.42 20.63
C ALA A 312 4.52 0.15 21.90
N ASP A 313 5.16 1.31 21.81
CA ASP A 313 5.73 1.99 22.99
C ASP A 313 4.64 2.78 23.72
N PRO A 314 4.27 2.40 24.96
CA PRO A 314 3.16 3.01 25.68
C PRO A 314 3.54 4.37 26.28
N ARG A 315 4.82 4.77 26.26
CA ARG A 315 5.28 6.00 26.89
C ARG A 315 4.78 7.20 26.08
N PRO A 316 4.11 8.19 26.70
CA PRO A 316 3.63 9.35 25.97
C PRO A 316 4.78 10.14 25.34
N PRO A 317 4.60 10.67 24.12
CA PRO A 317 3.44 10.57 23.23
C PRO A 317 3.52 9.41 22.22
N PHE A 318 4.43 8.46 22.39
CA PHE A 318 4.71 7.42 21.37
C PHE A 318 3.50 6.54 21.06
N HIS A 319 2.56 6.40 21.99
CA HIS A 319 1.29 5.68 21.78
C HIS A 319 0.46 6.25 20.63
N ARG A 320 0.68 7.51 20.24
CA ARG A 320 0.05 8.16 19.08
C ARG A 320 0.69 7.81 17.73
N LYS A 321 1.90 7.24 17.71
CA LYS A 321 2.60 6.84 16.48
C LYS A 321 1.86 5.68 15.81
N GLN A 322 0.93 6.02 14.94
CA GLN A 322 0.20 5.12 14.06
C GLN A 322 -0.22 5.92 12.82
N ALA A 323 0.62 5.85 11.80
CA ALA A 323 0.36 6.42 10.48
C ALA A 323 -0.52 5.47 9.66
N PHE A 324 -1.37 6.02 8.81
CA PHE A 324 -2.03 5.30 7.72
C PHE A 324 -1.39 5.78 6.43
N ASP A 325 -0.37 5.12 5.91
CA ASP A 325 0.52 5.75 4.94
C ASP A 325 -0.17 6.10 3.61
N LEU A 326 -1.16 5.32 3.15
CA LEU A 326 -1.94 5.68 1.95
C LEU A 326 -2.94 6.79 2.27
N GLY A 327 -3.66 6.70 3.38
CA GLY A 327 -4.68 7.70 3.74
C GLY A 327 -4.12 9.04 4.24
N ASP A 328 -3.04 9.01 5.01
CA ASP A 328 -2.42 10.18 5.65
C ASP A 328 -1.37 10.84 4.74
N GLY A 329 -0.62 10.09 3.92
CA GLY A 329 0.43 10.64 3.06
C GLY A 329 0.18 10.47 1.55
N GLY A 330 -0.49 9.38 1.15
CA GLY A 330 -0.73 9.06 -0.26
C GLY A 330 0.50 8.45 -0.92
N PHE A 331 0.42 7.16 -1.26
CA PHE A 331 1.53 6.45 -1.90
C PHE A 331 1.88 7.00 -3.27
N GLY A 332 0.89 7.34 -4.09
CA GLY A 332 1.12 7.94 -5.40
C GLY A 332 1.72 9.34 -5.29
N LEU A 333 1.35 10.12 -4.26
CA LEU A 333 1.96 11.42 -3.95
C LEU A 333 3.42 11.30 -3.50
N SER A 334 3.78 10.15 -2.91
CA SER A 334 5.08 9.86 -2.32
C SER A 334 5.92 8.87 -3.14
N ALA A 335 5.50 8.62 -4.39
CA ALA A 335 6.20 7.70 -5.29
C ALA A 335 7.57 8.24 -5.68
N ASN A 336 8.58 7.38 -5.67
CA ASN A 336 9.92 7.72 -6.10
C ASN A 336 9.99 7.80 -7.63
N ASN A 337 10.93 8.59 -8.13
CA ASN A 337 11.34 8.49 -9.53
C ASN A 337 12.33 7.33 -9.62
N LEU A 338 11.91 6.21 -10.20
CA LEU A 338 12.74 5.00 -10.29
C LEU A 338 13.86 5.16 -11.31
N GLU A 339 15.07 4.75 -10.95
CA GLU A 339 16.27 4.86 -11.79
C GLU A 339 16.65 3.54 -12.47
N LEU A 340 17.05 3.64 -13.75
CA LEU A 340 17.44 2.49 -14.57
C LEU A 340 18.76 1.89 -14.09
N GLY A 341 18.75 0.59 -13.82
CA GLY A 341 19.92 -0.15 -13.34
C GLY A 341 20.14 -0.09 -11.83
N CYS A 342 19.39 0.76 -11.12
CA CYS A 342 19.40 0.86 -9.66
C CYS A 342 18.14 0.18 -9.09
N ASP A 343 16.97 0.77 -9.31
CA ASP A 343 15.70 0.26 -8.76
C ASP A 343 15.09 -0.87 -9.59
N CYS A 344 15.27 -0.80 -10.90
CA CYS A 344 14.78 -1.79 -11.85
C CYS A 344 15.90 -2.18 -12.84
N LEU A 345 16.21 -3.48 -12.92
CA LEU A 345 17.35 -4.02 -13.66
C LEU A 345 16.91 -4.83 -14.89
N GLY A 346 17.48 -4.54 -16.07
CA GLY A 346 17.18 -5.23 -17.33
C GLY A 346 16.64 -4.30 -18.40
N ALA A 347 15.73 -4.80 -19.25
CA ALA A 347 15.01 -3.97 -20.22
C ALA A 347 13.72 -3.43 -19.58
N ILE A 348 13.73 -2.14 -19.26
CA ILE A 348 12.67 -1.50 -18.45
C ILE A 348 11.85 -0.54 -19.29
N HIS A 349 10.53 -0.57 -19.11
CA HIS A 349 9.61 0.47 -19.53
C HIS A 349 9.11 1.24 -18.31
N TYR A 350 9.10 2.57 -18.38
CA TYR A 350 8.68 3.42 -17.27
C TYR A 350 7.37 4.14 -17.61
N PHE A 351 6.52 4.30 -16.61
CA PHE A 351 5.32 5.11 -16.69
C PHE A 351 5.53 6.41 -15.92
N ASP A 352 5.33 7.52 -16.64
CA ASP A 352 5.24 8.86 -16.07
C ASP A 352 3.78 9.17 -15.73
N ASN A 353 3.56 10.00 -14.71
CA ASN A 353 2.23 10.42 -14.29
C ASN A 353 2.17 11.93 -14.02
N PHE A 354 0.95 12.47 -13.95
CA PHE A 354 0.72 13.85 -13.53
C PHE A 354 0.13 13.87 -12.12
N LEU A 355 0.76 14.63 -11.23
CA LEU A 355 0.21 15.03 -9.94
C LEU A 355 -0.22 16.50 -10.00
N VAL A 356 -0.90 16.98 -8.97
CA VAL A 356 -1.37 18.37 -8.88
C VAL A 356 -0.57 19.11 -7.82
N GLU A 357 -0.02 20.28 -8.17
CA GLU A 357 0.64 21.19 -7.23
C GLU A 357 -0.39 21.97 -6.40
N PRO A 358 0.00 22.60 -5.27
CA PRO A 358 -0.92 23.42 -4.47
C PRO A 358 -1.64 24.54 -5.23
N SER A 359 -1.05 25.04 -6.33
CA SER A 359 -1.67 26.02 -7.23
C SER A 359 -2.79 25.44 -8.11
N GLY A 360 -2.91 24.11 -8.14
CA GLY A 360 -3.75 23.33 -9.04
C GLY A 360 -3.08 22.94 -10.35
N ASP A 361 -1.83 23.37 -10.58
CA ASP A 361 -1.13 23.12 -11.85
C ASP A 361 -0.64 21.66 -11.92
N PRO A 362 -0.75 20.98 -13.08
CA PRO A 362 -0.25 19.62 -13.21
C PRO A 362 1.28 19.58 -13.27
N LYS A 363 1.89 18.73 -12.43
CA LYS A 363 3.31 18.43 -12.39
C LYS A 363 3.57 17.02 -12.90
N LEU A 364 4.45 16.91 -13.90
CA LEU A 364 4.94 15.63 -14.37
C LEU A 364 5.87 15.01 -13.33
N VAL A 365 5.54 13.79 -12.88
CA VAL A 365 6.41 12.92 -12.09
C VAL A 365 6.83 11.76 -12.98
N LYS A 366 8.14 11.54 -13.07
CA LYS A 366 8.72 10.60 -14.03
C LYS A 366 8.99 9.26 -13.40
N ALA A 367 8.88 8.19 -14.18
CA ALA A 367 9.29 6.85 -13.77
C ALA A 367 8.71 6.39 -12.43
N THR A 368 7.45 6.73 -12.15
CA THR A 368 6.77 6.34 -10.89
C THR A 368 6.40 4.87 -10.83
N VAL A 369 6.33 4.21 -11.99
CA VAL A 369 6.14 2.76 -12.10
C VAL A 369 7.11 2.24 -13.14
N CYS A 370 7.79 1.12 -12.84
CA CYS A 370 8.59 0.38 -13.81
C CYS A 370 7.90 -0.92 -14.18
N LEU A 371 7.99 -1.28 -15.46
CA LEU A 371 7.49 -2.51 -16.04
C LEU A 371 8.63 -3.22 -16.74
N HIS A 372 8.83 -4.47 -16.38
CA HIS A 372 9.85 -5.32 -16.97
C HIS A 372 9.45 -6.77 -16.82
N GLU A 373 10.18 -7.65 -17.49
CA GLU A 373 10.06 -9.08 -17.24
C GLU A 373 11.37 -9.65 -16.73
N GLN A 374 11.27 -10.65 -15.86
CA GLN A 374 12.41 -11.31 -15.26
C GLN A 374 12.28 -12.83 -15.37
N ASP A 375 13.43 -13.48 -15.32
CA ASP A 375 13.49 -14.91 -15.05
C ASP A 375 13.28 -15.15 -13.55
N ASN A 376 12.46 -16.15 -13.22
CA ASN A 376 12.21 -16.59 -11.85
C ASN A 376 12.40 -18.11 -11.73
N GLY A 377 13.43 -18.65 -12.39
CA GLY A 377 13.87 -20.04 -12.24
C GLY A 377 13.14 -21.06 -13.12
N ILE A 378 12.75 -22.20 -12.55
CA ILE A 378 12.12 -23.31 -13.26
C ILE A 378 10.60 -23.17 -13.17
N GLY A 379 9.90 -23.14 -14.31
CA GLY A 379 8.44 -23.09 -14.37
C GLY A 379 7.84 -24.48 -14.20
N TRP A 380 8.30 -25.43 -15.01
CA TRP A 380 7.99 -26.85 -14.83
C TRP A 380 9.11 -27.73 -15.38
N LYS A 381 9.28 -28.92 -14.81
CA LYS A 381 10.30 -29.89 -15.24
C LYS A 381 9.81 -31.31 -15.02
N HIS A 382 10.11 -32.19 -15.95
CA HIS A 382 9.93 -33.63 -15.79
C HIS A 382 11.08 -34.40 -16.42
N THR A 383 11.47 -35.53 -15.79
CA THR A 383 12.45 -36.47 -16.35
C THR A 383 11.83 -37.85 -16.41
N ASN A 384 11.75 -38.43 -17.62
CA ASN A 384 11.33 -39.80 -17.77
C ASN A 384 12.53 -40.72 -17.49
N TYR A 385 12.54 -41.39 -16.33
CA TYR A 385 13.67 -42.24 -15.93
C TYR A 385 13.93 -43.40 -16.90
N ARG A 386 12.92 -43.87 -17.65
CA ARG A 386 13.07 -44.98 -18.60
C ARG A 386 13.88 -44.57 -19.83
N THR A 387 13.69 -43.33 -20.29
CA THR A 387 14.39 -42.79 -21.46
C THR A 387 15.53 -41.85 -21.09
N LYS A 388 15.66 -41.51 -19.80
CA LYS A 388 16.59 -40.50 -19.26
C LYS A 388 16.39 -39.09 -19.85
N ARG A 389 15.29 -38.83 -20.55
CA ARG A 389 14.99 -37.53 -21.17
C ARG A 389 14.40 -36.58 -20.13
N ALA A 390 15.09 -35.46 -19.91
CA ALA A 390 14.57 -34.33 -19.15
C ALA A 390 13.95 -33.28 -20.10
N VAL A 391 12.85 -32.68 -19.68
CA VAL A 391 12.20 -31.54 -20.33
C VAL A 391 11.95 -30.48 -19.27
N VAL A 392 12.26 -29.22 -19.57
CA VAL A 392 12.17 -28.10 -18.63
C VAL A 392 11.73 -26.84 -19.37
N ALA A 393 10.78 -26.11 -18.80
CA ALA A 393 10.47 -24.72 -19.16
C ALA A 393 10.94 -23.79 -18.04
N ARG A 394 11.44 -22.61 -18.41
CA ARG A 394 11.82 -21.56 -17.45
C ARG A 394 10.59 -20.78 -17.00
N HIS A 395 10.61 -20.28 -15.77
CA HIS A 395 9.56 -19.45 -15.20
C HIS A 395 9.87 -17.99 -15.53
N ARG A 396 9.01 -17.33 -16.31
CA ARG A 396 9.12 -15.89 -16.59
C ARG A 396 7.97 -15.17 -15.91
N GLU A 397 8.25 -13.97 -15.44
CA GLU A 397 7.28 -13.10 -14.79
C GLU A 397 7.36 -11.69 -15.35
N LEU A 398 6.21 -11.06 -15.55
CA LEU A 398 6.08 -9.62 -15.78
C LEU A 398 5.91 -8.93 -14.43
N VAL A 399 6.68 -7.88 -14.18
CA VAL A 399 6.71 -7.16 -12.91
C VAL A 399 6.31 -5.71 -13.15
N VAL A 400 5.22 -5.29 -12.51
CA VAL A 400 4.78 -3.90 -12.38
C VAL A 400 5.18 -3.43 -10.99
N GLN A 401 6.15 -2.52 -10.87
CA GLN A 401 6.73 -2.11 -9.58
C GLN A 401 6.64 -0.60 -9.36
N CYS A 402 6.27 -0.21 -8.14
CA CYS A 402 6.33 1.14 -7.61
C CYS A 402 7.13 1.13 -6.30
N ALA A 403 7.96 2.15 -6.05
CA ALA A 403 8.61 2.37 -4.77
C ALA A 403 8.17 3.71 -4.17
N VAL A 404 7.96 3.75 -2.87
CA VAL A 404 7.51 4.95 -2.15
C VAL A 404 8.39 5.19 -0.94
N THR A 405 8.64 6.46 -0.63
CA THR A 405 9.33 6.87 0.60
C THR A 405 8.34 7.57 1.52
N MET A 406 8.12 6.99 2.70
CA MET A 406 7.26 7.52 3.75
C MET A 406 8.14 7.95 4.93
N ALA A 407 8.63 9.19 4.87
CA ALA A 407 9.66 9.71 5.77
C ALA A 407 10.87 8.75 5.84
N ASN A 408 11.01 8.02 6.95
CA ASN A 408 12.11 7.10 7.20
C ASN A 408 11.99 5.75 6.45
N TYR A 409 10.76 5.28 6.15
CA TYR A 409 10.55 3.99 5.49
C TYR A 409 10.55 4.07 3.97
N VAL A 410 10.97 2.97 3.34
CA VAL A 410 10.81 2.75 1.91
C VAL A 410 10.05 1.45 1.70
N TYR A 411 8.99 1.50 0.90
CA TYR A 411 8.25 0.31 0.49
C TYR A 411 8.33 0.12 -1.02
N VAL A 412 8.58 -1.12 -1.44
CA VAL A 412 8.46 -1.53 -2.84
C VAL A 412 7.23 -2.42 -2.97
N PHE A 413 6.33 -2.02 -3.85
CA PHE A 413 5.10 -2.73 -4.17
C PHE A 413 5.17 -3.25 -5.59
N ALA A 414 4.94 -4.54 -5.78
CA ALA A 414 5.00 -5.17 -7.09
C ALA A 414 3.84 -6.11 -7.36
N TYR A 415 3.26 -6.00 -8.55
CA TYR A 415 2.40 -7.03 -9.14
C TYR A 415 3.23 -7.87 -10.09
N LYS A 416 3.31 -9.18 -9.83
CA LYS A 416 4.05 -10.14 -10.66
C LYS A 416 3.08 -11.11 -11.32
N LEU A 417 3.06 -11.11 -12.65
CA LEU A 417 2.19 -11.96 -13.46
C LEU A 417 3.05 -13.05 -14.09
N ASP A 418 2.66 -14.31 -13.96
CA ASP A 418 3.48 -15.44 -14.42
C ASP A 418 2.90 -16.17 -15.63
N THR A 419 3.73 -16.91 -16.37
CA THR A 419 3.31 -17.66 -17.56
C THR A 419 2.34 -18.80 -17.26
N ALA A 420 2.19 -19.21 -15.99
CA ALA A 420 1.24 -20.21 -15.54
C ALA A 420 -0.12 -19.60 -15.14
N GLY A 421 -0.35 -18.31 -15.41
CA GLY A 421 -1.59 -17.62 -15.11
C GLY A 421 -1.71 -17.18 -13.64
N GLY A 422 -0.65 -17.21 -12.85
CA GLY A 422 -0.67 -16.73 -11.47
C GLY A 422 -0.35 -15.24 -11.32
N VAL A 423 -0.86 -14.64 -10.24
CA VAL A 423 -0.55 -13.26 -9.81
C VAL A 423 0.06 -13.31 -8.41
N THR A 424 1.23 -12.72 -8.23
CA THR A 424 1.85 -12.47 -6.93
C THR A 424 1.85 -10.99 -6.64
N ILE A 425 1.32 -10.61 -5.48
CA ILE A 425 1.43 -9.25 -4.93
C ILE A 425 2.58 -9.30 -3.92
N GLU A 426 3.68 -8.64 -4.24
CA GLU A 426 4.91 -8.61 -3.46
C GLU A 426 5.07 -7.25 -2.81
N THR A 427 5.33 -7.28 -1.50
CA THR A 427 5.66 -6.10 -0.70
C THR A 427 7.05 -6.27 -0.14
N ARG A 428 7.88 -5.25 -0.27
CA ARG A 428 9.19 -5.17 0.35
C ARG A 428 9.26 -3.97 1.27
N ALA A 429 9.65 -4.17 2.53
CA ALA A 429 9.92 -3.08 3.47
C ALA A 429 11.43 -2.92 3.66
N THR A 430 11.94 -1.70 3.57
CA THR A 430 13.34 -1.30 3.81
C THR A 430 13.37 0.17 4.24
N GLY A 431 14.51 0.86 4.14
CA GLY A 431 14.69 2.21 4.65
C GLY A 431 15.23 2.19 6.08
N ILE A 432 15.01 3.28 6.82
CA ILE A 432 15.55 3.49 8.17
C ILE A 432 14.40 3.32 9.16
N MET A 433 14.63 2.62 10.28
CA MET A 433 13.60 2.49 11.32
C MET A 433 13.32 3.84 11.98
N SER A 434 12.07 4.09 12.36
CA SER A 434 11.78 5.24 13.24
C SER A 434 12.37 4.95 14.62
N VAL A 435 13.26 5.82 15.09
CA VAL A 435 13.98 5.66 16.35
C VAL A 435 13.72 6.81 17.30
N VAL A 436 13.91 6.54 18.59
CA VAL A 436 13.85 7.52 19.69
C VAL A 436 15.10 7.40 20.54
N ALA A 437 15.37 8.42 21.36
CA ALA A 437 16.49 8.40 22.29
C ALA A 437 16.24 7.42 23.45
N ILE A 438 17.31 6.78 23.93
CA ILE A 438 17.35 6.00 25.17
C ILE A 438 18.62 6.35 25.96
N ASP A 439 18.55 6.44 27.28
CA ASP A 439 19.69 6.78 28.12
C ASP A 439 20.76 5.67 28.13
N ALA A 440 22.01 6.05 28.35
CA ALA A 440 23.14 5.15 28.25
C ALA A 440 23.05 3.95 29.23
N GLY A 441 23.34 2.75 28.73
CA GLY A 441 23.32 1.51 29.52
C GLY A 441 21.94 0.92 29.81
N LYS A 442 20.87 1.59 29.36
CA LYS A 442 19.49 1.14 29.53
C LYS A 442 19.06 0.11 28.47
N THR A 443 18.07 -0.69 28.81
CA THR A 443 17.36 -1.64 27.93
C THR A 443 15.88 -1.26 27.86
N SER A 444 15.13 -1.77 26.88
CA SER A 444 13.71 -1.43 26.71
C SER A 444 12.84 -2.68 26.61
N ARG A 445 11.63 -2.62 27.17
CA ARG A 445 10.56 -3.61 26.96
C ARG A 445 9.80 -3.39 25.65
N TYR A 446 9.94 -2.21 25.05
CA TYR A 446 9.07 -1.71 23.99
C TYR A 446 9.78 -1.61 22.64
N GLY A 447 10.99 -2.16 22.54
CA GLY A 447 11.86 -2.04 21.38
C GLY A 447 13.24 -2.60 21.67
N ASN A 448 14.15 -2.40 20.72
CA ASN A 448 15.53 -2.84 20.84
C ASN A 448 16.50 -1.66 20.70
N VAL A 449 17.58 -1.70 21.48
CA VAL A 449 18.66 -0.71 21.38
C VAL A 449 19.57 -1.12 20.22
N VAL A 450 19.51 -0.38 19.12
CA VAL A 450 20.20 -0.74 17.86
C VAL A 450 21.55 -0.04 17.70
N ALA A 451 21.76 1.03 18.45
CA ALA A 451 23.05 1.70 18.63
C ALA A 451 23.06 2.38 20.02
N PRO A 452 24.22 2.73 20.59
CA PRO A 452 24.27 3.49 21.83
C PRO A 452 23.42 4.75 21.75
N GLY A 453 22.42 4.87 22.63
CA GLY A 453 21.50 6.01 22.67
C GLY A 453 20.30 5.92 21.73
N VAL A 454 20.20 4.87 20.90
CA VAL A 454 19.18 4.75 19.84
C VAL A 454 18.28 3.55 20.09
N LEU A 455 17.01 3.80 20.38
CA LEU A 455 15.97 2.80 20.56
C LEU A 455 15.06 2.75 19.33
N ALA A 456 15.05 1.60 18.66
CA ALA A 456 14.05 1.28 17.64
C ALA A 456 12.85 0.60 18.33
N GLN A 457 11.69 1.25 18.28
CA GLN A 457 10.47 0.79 18.95
C GLN A 457 9.81 -0.36 18.19
N ASN A 458 9.25 -1.33 18.90
CA ASN A 458 8.43 -2.40 18.32
C ASN A 458 7.21 -1.80 17.61
N HIS A 459 6.87 -2.32 16.44
CA HIS A 459 5.74 -1.84 15.64
C HIS A 459 5.25 -2.92 14.67
N GLN A 460 4.09 -2.70 14.07
CA GLN A 460 3.58 -3.56 12.98
C GLN A 460 3.45 -2.76 11.69
N HIS A 461 3.54 -3.44 10.55
CA HIS A 461 3.13 -2.93 9.24
C HIS A 461 1.93 -3.74 8.75
N MET A 462 0.73 -3.17 8.78
CA MET A 462 -0.51 -3.88 8.46
C MET A 462 -1.06 -3.42 7.11
N PHE A 463 -0.98 -4.28 6.09
CA PHE A 463 -1.36 -3.99 4.72
C PHE A 463 -2.76 -4.53 4.41
N ALA A 464 -3.50 -3.82 3.55
CA ALA A 464 -4.74 -4.30 2.95
C ALA A 464 -4.68 -4.22 1.42
N ILE A 465 -5.06 -5.29 0.74
CA ILE A 465 -5.14 -5.39 -0.72
C ILE A 465 -6.61 -5.53 -1.12
N ARG A 466 -7.10 -4.66 -2.00
CA ARG A 466 -8.47 -4.72 -2.53
C ARG A 466 -8.48 -5.49 -3.85
N ILE A 467 -9.30 -6.53 -3.91
CA ILE A 467 -9.43 -7.46 -5.03
C ILE A 467 -10.89 -7.48 -5.46
N ASP A 468 -11.20 -6.87 -6.60
CA ASP A 468 -12.53 -6.90 -7.23
C ASP A 468 -12.57 -7.99 -8.31
N PRO A 469 -13.22 -9.15 -8.06
CA PRO A 469 -13.22 -10.29 -8.98
C PRO A 469 -14.12 -10.07 -10.21
N ALA A 470 -13.68 -10.59 -11.34
CA ALA A 470 -14.45 -10.72 -12.58
C ALA A 470 -14.20 -12.09 -13.21
N ILE A 471 -14.40 -13.17 -12.44
CA ILE A 471 -13.93 -14.51 -12.78
C ILE A 471 -14.69 -15.07 -13.98
N ASP A 472 -14.06 -15.04 -15.14
CA ASP A 472 -14.56 -15.54 -16.43
C ASP A 472 -15.90 -14.92 -16.87
N SER A 473 -16.28 -13.79 -16.25
CA SER A 473 -17.46 -12.98 -16.56
C SER A 473 -17.41 -11.64 -15.83
N TYR A 474 -17.85 -10.56 -16.50
CA TYR A 474 -18.14 -9.26 -15.89
C TYR A 474 -19.57 -9.12 -15.38
N ALA A 475 -20.47 -10.04 -15.74
CA ALA A 475 -21.88 -9.94 -15.39
C ALA A 475 -22.11 -10.08 -13.88
N ASP A 476 -23.04 -9.28 -13.36
CA ASP A 476 -23.42 -9.29 -11.95
C ASP A 476 -23.90 -10.68 -11.49
N GLY A 477 -23.55 -11.03 -10.26
CA GLY A 477 -23.89 -12.33 -9.66
C GLY A 477 -23.13 -13.53 -10.25
N GLN A 478 -22.21 -13.32 -11.20
CA GLN A 478 -21.40 -14.42 -11.75
C GLN A 478 -20.10 -14.67 -11.00
N SER A 479 -19.58 -13.74 -10.20
CA SER A 479 -18.44 -13.98 -9.31
C SER A 479 -18.95 -14.32 -7.90
N ARG A 480 -18.36 -15.33 -7.26
CA ARG A 480 -18.64 -15.72 -5.87
C ARG A 480 -17.36 -15.98 -5.09
N VAL A 481 -17.45 -15.88 -3.78
CA VAL A 481 -16.37 -16.25 -2.84
C VAL A 481 -16.71 -17.57 -2.14
N VAL A 482 -15.74 -18.47 -2.05
CA VAL A 482 -15.88 -19.77 -1.38
C VAL A 482 -14.70 -19.99 -0.44
N VAL A 483 -14.97 -20.38 0.80
CA VAL A 483 -13.95 -20.86 1.73
C VAL A 483 -13.78 -22.36 1.53
N GLU A 484 -12.55 -22.79 1.22
CA GLU A 484 -12.19 -24.21 1.02
C GLU A 484 -11.20 -24.64 2.11
N GLU A 485 -11.47 -25.79 2.71
CA GLU A 485 -10.67 -26.37 3.80
C GLU A 485 -10.39 -27.86 3.54
N SER A 486 -9.22 -28.32 3.94
CA SER A 486 -8.85 -29.75 3.93
C SER A 486 -8.93 -30.30 5.35
N VAL A 487 -9.86 -31.22 5.59
CA VAL A 487 -10.20 -31.71 6.93
C VAL A 487 -9.86 -33.20 7.05
N PRO A 488 -9.18 -33.64 8.13
CA PRO A 488 -8.93 -35.07 8.35
C PRO A 488 -10.24 -35.82 8.61
N VAL A 489 -10.38 -37.00 8.01
CA VAL A 489 -11.52 -37.89 8.29
C VAL A 489 -11.06 -38.98 9.25
N ARG A 490 -11.87 -39.26 10.28
CA ARG A 490 -11.52 -40.27 11.28
C ARG A 490 -11.40 -41.65 10.63
N GLN A 491 -10.49 -42.47 11.16
CA GLN A 491 -10.39 -43.87 10.76
C GLN A 491 -11.71 -44.59 11.04
N ASP A 492 -12.19 -45.34 10.05
CA ASP A 492 -13.44 -46.07 10.10
C ASP A 492 -13.30 -47.35 9.26
N PRO A 493 -13.64 -48.54 9.78
CA PRO A 493 -13.44 -49.79 9.04
C PRO A 493 -14.12 -49.85 7.67
N ALA A 494 -15.21 -49.12 7.45
CA ALA A 494 -15.98 -49.17 6.21
C ALA A 494 -15.58 -48.08 5.20
N THR A 495 -15.23 -46.88 5.68
CA THR A 495 -15.07 -45.69 4.84
C THR A 495 -13.65 -45.12 4.82
N ASN A 496 -12.84 -45.40 5.85
CA ASN A 496 -11.45 -44.96 5.95
C ASN A 496 -10.62 -45.95 6.79
N PRO A 497 -10.47 -47.22 6.37
CA PRO A 497 -9.95 -48.29 7.22
C PRO A 497 -8.52 -48.08 7.69
N PHE A 498 -7.75 -47.24 6.98
CA PHE A 498 -6.34 -46.96 7.27
C PHE A 498 -6.07 -45.50 7.66
N GLY A 499 -7.12 -44.70 7.88
CA GLY A 499 -7.00 -43.36 8.46
C GLY A 499 -6.34 -42.30 7.55
N ASN A 500 -6.08 -42.60 6.27
CA ASN A 500 -5.36 -41.71 5.36
C ASN A 500 -6.27 -40.76 4.56
N TYR A 501 -7.60 -40.95 4.63
CA TYR A 501 -8.55 -40.08 3.95
C TYR A 501 -8.66 -38.71 4.63
N TYR A 502 -8.62 -37.66 3.82
CA TYR A 502 -9.04 -36.31 4.19
C TYR A 502 -10.08 -35.85 3.17
N GLU A 503 -11.00 -35.00 3.61
CA GLU A 503 -12.03 -34.44 2.75
C GLU A 503 -11.79 -32.96 2.50
N VAL A 504 -12.22 -32.47 1.33
CA VAL A 504 -12.23 -31.05 1.01
C VAL A 504 -13.63 -30.50 1.25
N ARG A 505 -13.78 -29.62 2.23
CA ARG A 505 -15.04 -28.93 2.52
C ARG A 505 -15.04 -27.57 1.87
N LYS A 506 -16.17 -27.18 1.28
CA LYS A 506 -16.37 -25.88 0.65
C LYS A 506 -17.60 -25.21 1.23
N LYS A 507 -17.48 -23.95 1.60
CA LYS A 507 -18.58 -23.10 2.06
C LYS A 507 -18.62 -21.83 1.23
N THR A 508 -19.71 -21.62 0.48
CA THR A 508 -19.95 -20.34 -0.21
C THR A 508 -20.16 -19.24 0.82
N VAL A 509 -19.54 -18.09 0.58
CA VAL A 509 -19.80 -16.87 1.33
C VAL A 509 -21.05 -16.23 0.73
N GLU A 510 -22.14 -16.21 1.50
CA GLU A 510 -23.45 -15.70 1.04
C GLU A 510 -23.70 -14.25 1.45
N ARG A 511 -22.98 -13.76 2.46
CA ARG A 511 -23.11 -12.41 3.04
C ARG A 511 -21.75 -11.83 3.35
N ALA A 512 -21.71 -10.50 3.44
CA ALA A 512 -20.50 -9.80 3.85
C ALA A 512 -20.00 -10.32 5.20
N CYS A 513 -18.71 -10.63 5.29
CA CYS A 513 -18.10 -11.20 6.49
C CYS A 513 -16.58 -11.02 6.46
N TRP A 514 -15.90 -11.40 7.52
CA TRP A 514 -14.46 -11.64 7.51
C TRP A 514 -14.15 -13.14 7.38
N VAL A 515 -12.90 -13.48 7.04
CA VAL A 515 -12.38 -14.85 7.02
C VAL A 515 -10.92 -14.84 7.50
N ASP A 516 -10.65 -15.44 8.64
CA ASP A 516 -9.28 -15.57 9.15
C ASP A 516 -8.55 -16.78 8.55
N ALA A 517 -7.22 -16.69 8.46
CA ALA A 517 -6.37 -17.78 8.05
C ALA A 517 -6.44 -18.92 9.08
N GLU A 518 -6.55 -20.17 8.62
CA GLU A 518 -6.51 -21.36 9.47
C GLU A 518 -5.53 -22.38 8.86
N PRO A 519 -4.22 -22.29 9.21
CA PRO A 519 -3.19 -23.12 8.61
C PRO A 519 -3.36 -24.61 8.93
N LYS A 520 -4.03 -24.98 10.03
CA LYS A 520 -4.27 -26.39 10.37
C LYS A 520 -5.28 -27.06 9.43
N LEU A 521 -6.14 -26.28 8.78
CA LEU A 521 -7.12 -26.75 7.80
C LEU A 521 -6.71 -26.41 6.36
N ASN A 522 -5.53 -25.83 6.16
CA ASN A 522 -5.10 -25.29 4.87
C ASN A 522 -6.19 -24.42 4.24
N ARG A 523 -6.80 -23.53 5.03
CA ARG A 523 -7.91 -22.70 4.56
C ARG A 523 -7.47 -21.81 3.41
N VAL A 524 -8.20 -21.85 2.31
CA VAL A 524 -8.02 -20.98 1.15
C VAL A 524 -9.32 -20.29 0.77
N ILE A 525 -9.22 -19.06 0.29
CA ILE A 525 -10.34 -18.27 -0.23
C ILE A 525 -10.33 -18.43 -1.74
N ARG A 526 -11.42 -18.94 -2.32
CA ARG A 526 -11.58 -19.12 -3.75
C ARG A 526 -12.49 -18.05 -4.32
N LEU A 527 -12.04 -17.39 -5.37
CA LEU A 527 -12.82 -16.52 -6.24
C LEU A 527 -13.25 -17.38 -7.43
N GLU A 528 -14.53 -17.73 -7.50
CA GLU A 528 -15.06 -18.66 -8.50
C GLU A 528 -16.11 -17.98 -9.37
N ASN A 529 -16.22 -18.42 -10.62
CA ASN A 529 -17.44 -18.18 -11.37
C ASN A 529 -18.58 -19.01 -10.74
N ALA A 530 -19.77 -18.44 -10.60
CA ALA A 530 -20.89 -19.07 -9.92
C ALA A 530 -21.48 -20.24 -10.71
N THR A 531 -21.45 -20.17 -12.04
CA THR A 531 -22.19 -21.09 -12.93
C THR A 531 -21.27 -21.86 -13.89
N LYS A 532 -20.16 -21.28 -14.33
CA LYS A 532 -19.25 -21.88 -15.31
C LYS A 532 -18.36 -22.94 -14.68
N LYS A 533 -18.35 -24.11 -15.31
CA LYS A 533 -17.61 -25.29 -14.87
C LYS A 533 -16.37 -25.51 -15.74
N ASN A 534 -15.34 -26.08 -15.14
CA ASN A 534 -14.20 -26.64 -15.83
C ASN A 534 -14.60 -27.99 -16.43
N ASP A 535 -14.36 -28.18 -17.73
CA ASP A 535 -14.76 -29.40 -18.45
C ASP A 535 -14.02 -30.67 -17.99
N VAL A 536 -12.86 -30.53 -17.35
CA VAL A 536 -12.04 -31.66 -16.88
C VAL A 536 -12.42 -32.05 -15.45
N SER A 537 -12.45 -31.09 -14.53
CA SER A 537 -12.67 -31.38 -13.11
C SER A 537 -14.15 -31.32 -12.69
N GLY A 538 -15.03 -30.75 -13.52
CA GLY A 538 -16.43 -30.49 -13.18
C GLY A 538 -16.62 -29.45 -12.07
N ARG A 539 -15.53 -28.82 -11.58
CA ARG A 539 -15.56 -27.77 -10.55
C ARG A 539 -15.83 -26.42 -11.19
N ASN A 540 -16.21 -25.44 -10.40
CA ASN A 540 -16.33 -24.07 -10.90
C ASN A 540 -14.94 -23.54 -11.29
N VAL A 541 -14.86 -22.83 -12.41
CA VAL A 541 -13.62 -22.14 -12.80
C VAL A 541 -13.31 -21.04 -11.79
N GLY A 542 -12.04 -20.86 -11.43
CA GLY A 542 -11.70 -19.83 -10.45
C GLY A 542 -10.23 -19.66 -10.14
N TYR A 543 -9.96 -18.76 -9.21
CA TYR A 543 -8.67 -18.52 -8.61
C TYR A 543 -8.74 -18.77 -7.11
N LYS A 544 -7.61 -19.15 -6.51
CA LYS A 544 -7.48 -19.30 -5.06
C LYS A 544 -6.46 -18.32 -4.51
N LEU A 545 -6.77 -17.79 -3.33
CA LEU A 545 -5.92 -16.99 -2.49
C LEU A 545 -5.62 -17.77 -1.22
N THR A 546 -4.34 -17.95 -0.92
CA THR A 546 -3.91 -18.37 0.42
C THR A 546 -3.53 -17.12 1.19
N ALA A 547 -4.41 -16.70 2.11
CA ALA A 547 -4.11 -15.58 3.00
C ALA A 547 -2.89 -15.97 3.88
N PRO A 548 -1.82 -15.15 3.93
CA PRO A 548 -0.72 -15.37 4.84
C PRO A 548 -1.23 -15.43 6.29
N ALA A 549 -0.85 -16.45 7.04
CA ALA A 549 -1.17 -16.57 8.45
C ALA A 549 -0.24 -15.69 9.31
N THR A 550 -0.17 -14.40 8.98
CA THR A 550 0.60 -13.39 9.71
C THR A 550 -0.12 -13.00 11.00
N GLN A 551 0.61 -12.44 11.97
CA GLN A 551 -0.01 -11.90 13.17
C GLN A 551 -0.93 -10.71 12.82
N LEU A 552 -2.12 -10.70 13.39
CA LEU A 552 -3.08 -9.60 13.26
C LEU A 552 -2.68 -8.43 14.19
N LEU A 553 -3.46 -7.36 14.16
CA LEU A 553 -3.20 -6.18 14.99
C LEU A 553 -3.06 -6.55 16.48
N LEU A 554 -1.96 -6.13 17.10
CA LEU A 554 -1.62 -6.40 18.50
C LEU A 554 -2.20 -5.37 19.48
N ALA A 555 -2.55 -4.18 18.99
CA ALA A 555 -3.13 -3.15 19.83
C ALA A 555 -4.41 -3.66 20.50
N ASP A 556 -4.58 -3.32 21.78
CA ASP A 556 -5.77 -3.70 22.55
C ASP A 556 -7.06 -3.23 21.83
N GLU A 557 -8.09 -4.07 21.78
CA GLU A 557 -9.32 -3.81 21.04
C GLU A 557 -10.02 -2.51 21.47
N GLU A 558 -9.88 -2.10 22.73
CA GLU A 558 -10.47 -0.87 23.25
C GLU A 558 -9.62 0.36 22.92
N SER A 559 -8.37 0.19 22.49
CA SER A 559 -7.43 1.28 22.21
C SER A 559 -7.86 2.15 21.02
N ARG A 560 -7.40 3.40 21.01
CA ARG A 560 -7.51 4.28 19.84
C ARG A 560 -6.88 3.64 18.60
N GLN A 561 -5.80 2.88 18.77
CA GLN A 561 -5.15 2.25 17.63
C GLN A 561 -6.02 1.19 16.96
N ALA A 562 -6.55 0.25 17.74
CA ALA A 562 -7.44 -0.79 17.22
C ALA A 562 -8.71 -0.24 16.60
N ARG A 563 -9.33 0.77 17.23
CA ARG A 563 -10.57 1.37 16.71
C ARG A 563 -10.38 2.02 15.34
N ARG A 564 -9.21 2.60 15.05
CA ARG A 564 -8.88 3.26 13.77
C ARG A 564 -8.55 2.28 12.65
N ALA A 565 -8.08 1.08 12.98
CA ALA A 565 -7.59 0.08 12.04
C ALA A 565 -8.31 -1.26 12.20
N ARG A 566 -9.64 -1.26 12.22
CA ARG A 566 -10.42 -2.50 12.40
C ARG A 566 -10.18 -3.48 11.26
N PHE A 567 -9.89 -3.01 10.05
CA PHE A 567 -9.48 -3.84 8.93
C PHE A 567 -8.31 -4.79 9.26
N ALA A 568 -7.41 -4.40 10.17
CA ALA A 568 -6.23 -5.17 10.56
C ALA A 568 -6.51 -6.27 11.60
N GLN A 569 -7.77 -6.42 12.04
CA GLN A 569 -8.20 -7.42 13.02
C GLN A 569 -8.58 -8.77 12.41
N HIS A 570 -8.60 -8.89 11.09
CA HIS A 570 -8.89 -10.14 10.38
C HIS A 570 -8.01 -10.30 9.14
N HIS A 571 -7.72 -11.54 8.71
CA HIS A 571 -6.84 -11.80 7.55
C HIS A 571 -7.50 -11.52 6.20
N ALA A 572 -8.83 -11.54 6.14
CA ALA A 572 -9.56 -11.18 4.94
C ALA A 572 -10.97 -10.68 5.26
N TRP A 573 -11.49 -9.82 4.38
CA TRP A 573 -12.85 -9.31 4.41
C TRP A 573 -13.53 -9.54 3.06
N VAL A 574 -14.82 -9.84 3.08
CA VAL A 574 -15.67 -9.94 1.90
C VAL A 574 -16.79 -8.93 2.05
N THR A 575 -16.86 -7.93 1.17
CA THR A 575 -17.87 -6.86 1.21
C THR A 575 -18.70 -6.83 -0.08
N GLY A 576 -19.83 -6.13 -0.07
CA GLY A 576 -20.58 -5.84 -1.29
C GLY A 576 -20.01 -4.65 -2.05
N TYR A 577 -19.88 -4.78 -3.37
CA TYR A 577 -19.40 -3.72 -4.24
C TYR A 577 -20.27 -2.44 -4.18
N ARG A 578 -19.60 -1.29 -4.02
CA ARG A 578 -20.13 0.06 -4.19
C ARG A 578 -19.10 0.94 -4.89
N GLU A 579 -19.57 1.92 -5.64
CA GLU A 579 -18.73 2.98 -6.20
C GLU A 579 -18.07 3.79 -5.08
N GLY A 580 -16.79 4.16 -5.25
CA GLY A 580 -16.04 4.94 -4.27
C GLY A 580 -15.57 4.18 -3.01
N GLU A 581 -15.99 2.92 -2.80
CA GLU A 581 -15.52 2.09 -1.68
C GLU A 581 -14.19 1.40 -2.03
N LEU A 582 -13.10 2.16 -1.85
CA LEU A 582 -11.73 1.79 -2.27
C LEU A 582 -10.75 1.56 -1.12
N TRP A 583 -11.01 2.08 0.09
CA TRP A 583 -10.02 2.16 1.16
C TRP A 583 -10.43 1.37 2.40
N ALA A 584 -9.57 0.44 2.83
CA ALA A 584 -9.91 -0.52 3.88
C ALA A 584 -10.16 0.14 5.24
N ALA A 585 -9.45 1.22 5.57
CA ALA A 585 -9.65 2.02 6.78
C ALA A 585 -10.62 3.21 6.57
N GLY A 586 -11.23 3.30 5.39
CA GLY A 586 -12.07 4.43 4.99
C GLY A 586 -11.29 5.61 4.41
N GLU A 587 -12.03 6.65 4.04
CA GLU A 587 -11.49 7.78 3.29
C GLU A 587 -10.59 8.70 4.12
N PHE A 588 -10.97 8.97 5.37
CA PHE A 588 -10.31 9.95 6.23
C PHE A 588 -9.68 9.28 7.45
N THR A 589 -8.39 8.95 7.35
CA THR A 589 -7.61 8.28 8.39
C THR A 589 -6.86 9.25 9.30
N ASN A 590 -6.50 10.42 8.77
CA ASN A 590 -5.71 11.40 9.51
C ASN A 590 -6.53 11.94 10.69
N GLN A 591 -5.96 11.89 11.89
CA GLN A 591 -6.62 12.23 13.15
C GLN A 591 -7.96 11.53 13.41
N SER A 592 -8.24 10.39 12.74
CA SER A 592 -9.48 9.65 12.96
C SER A 592 -9.58 9.13 14.39
N LEU A 593 -10.81 9.08 14.92
CA LEU A 593 -11.09 8.47 16.22
C LEU A 593 -11.36 6.96 16.10
N GLU A 594 -11.88 6.55 14.95
CA GLU A 594 -12.18 5.17 14.58
C GLU A 594 -12.19 5.01 13.05
N GLU A 595 -12.17 3.77 12.59
CA GLU A 595 -12.40 3.43 11.18
C GLU A 595 -13.82 3.88 10.81
N THR A 596 -13.98 4.64 9.73
CA THR A 596 -15.31 5.01 9.21
C THR A 596 -15.36 4.90 7.70
N GLY A 597 -16.37 4.21 7.18
CA GLY A 597 -16.50 3.92 5.76
C GLY A 597 -15.49 2.89 5.25
N GLY A 598 -14.75 2.23 6.17
CA GLY A 598 -13.85 1.13 5.88
C GLY A 598 -14.56 -0.24 5.85
N VAL A 599 -13.78 -1.32 5.74
CA VAL A 599 -14.33 -2.68 5.61
C VAL A 599 -15.20 -3.10 6.79
N TYR A 600 -14.94 -2.59 7.99
CA TYR A 600 -15.77 -2.86 9.15
C TYR A 600 -17.21 -2.37 8.95
N ASP A 601 -17.38 -1.13 8.49
CA ASP A 601 -18.69 -0.56 8.20
C ASP A 601 -19.34 -1.24 6.98
N MET A 602 -18.54 -1.56 5.95
CA MET A 602 -19.02 -2.26 4.76
C MET A 602 -19.54 -3.67 5.09
N VAL A 603 -18.92 -4.40 6.02
CA VAL A 603 -19.43 -5.68 6.51
C VAL A 603 -20.65 -5.49 7.41
N LYS A 604 -20.64 -4.49 8.30
CA LYS A 604 -21.78 -4.18 9.18
C LYS A 604 -23.05 -3.83 8.40
N ARG A 605 -22.90 -3.26 7.19
CA ARG A 605 -24.00 -3.02 6.25
C ARG A 605 -24.74 -4.30 5.81
N ASP A 606 -24.09 -5.46 5.91
CA ASP A 606 -24.68 -6.79 5.75
C ASP A 606 -25.27 -7.05 4.34
N ASP A 607 -24.52 -6.66 3.30
CA ASP A 607 -24.79 -7.00 1.90
C ASP A 607 -24.78 -8.54 1.71
N TRP A 608 -25.53 -9.04 0.71
CA TRP A 608 -25.55 -10.46 0.34
C TRP A 608 -25.16 -10.67 -1.13
N PHE A 609 -24.67 -11.87 -1.44
CA PHE A 609 -24.08 -12.21 -2.73
C PHE A 609 -24.91 -13.22 -3.54
N SER A 610 -25.93 -13.82 -2.92
CA SER A 610 -26.83 -14.80 -3.55
C SER A 610 -28.21 -14.82 -2.87
N GLY A 611 -29.28 -15.07 -3.63
CA GLY A 611 -30.66 -15.25 -3.12
C GLY A 611 -31.69 -14.25 -3.69
N ASP A 612 -32.98 -14.56 -3.54
CA ASP A 612 -34.12 -13.70 -3.95
C ASP A 612 -34.23 -12.47 -3.04
N ALA A 613 -34.26 -11.28 -3.65
CA ALA A 613 -34.42 -9.99 -2.96
C ALA A 613 -35.67 -9.94 -2.04
N ASP A 614 -36.73 -10.67 -2.42
CA ASP A 614 -38.02 -10.70 -1.72
C ASP A 614 -37.99 -11.43 -0.35
N ARG A 615 -36.96 -12.25 -0.06
CA ARG A 615 -36.84 -12.94 1.24
C ARG A 615 -36.24 -12.07 2.35
N HIS A 616 -35.74 -10.87 2.03
CA HIS A 616 -34.79 -10.17 2.91
C HIS A 616 -35.14 -8.72 3.27
N GLY A 617 -36.31 -8.19 2.87
CA GLY A 617 -36.84 -6.92 3.41
C GLY A 617 -35.95 -5.67 3.22
N ALA A 618 -34.94 -5.76 2.34
CA ALA A 618 -33.88 -4.77 2.20
C ALA A 618 -33.74 -4.32 0.74
N ASN A 619 -34.69 -3.49 0.29
CA ASN A 619 -34.54 -2.78 -0.97
C ASN A 619 -33.82 -1.45 -0.74
N GLY A 620 -32.55 -1.46 -0.32
CA GLY A 620 -31.60 -0.34 -0.44
C GLY A 620 -31.97 1.05 0.10
N ASP A 621 -33.16 1.25 0.66
CA ASP A 621 -33.62 2.55 1.14
C ASP A 621 -32.97 2.85 2.49
N ALA A 622 -32.46 4.07 2.62
CA ALA A 622 -31.90 4.58 3.87
C ALA A 622 -32.93 4.37 5.00
N ALA A 623 -32.49 3.81 6.12
CA ALA A 623 -33.31 3.83 7.33
C ALA A 623 -33.55 5.30 7.74
N SER A 624 -34.63 5.56 8.48
CA SER A 624 -34.95 6.88 9.04
C SER A 624 -33.84 7.50 9.89
N ASP A 625 -32.85 6.69 10.29
CA ASP A 625 -31.72 7.07 11.13
C ASP A 625 -30.40 7.23 10.34
N GLY A 626 -30.43 7.19 9.00
CA GLY A 626 -29.26 7.45 8.15
C GLY A 626 -28.36 6.23 7.85
N ASP A 627 -28.65 5.05 8.42
CA ASP A 627 -27.94 3.81 8.07
C ASP A 627 -28.38 3.28 6.69
N VAL A 628 -27.40 3.06 5.80
CA VAL A 628 -27.60 2.39 4.51
C VAL A 628 -27.83 0.90 4.76
N LYS A 629 -28.98 0.36 4.34
CA LYS A 629 -29.24 -1.09 4.43
C LYS A 629 -28.47 -1.86 3.36
N GLY A 630 -28.09 -3.10 3.69
CA GLY A 630 -27.46 -4.03 2.75
C GLY A 630 -28.32 -4.29 1.51
N ARG A 631 -27.68 -4.67 0.40
CA ARG A 631 -28.31 -5.07 -0.86
C ARG A 631 -27.62 -6.27 -1.49
N LEU A 632 -28.28 -6.89 -2.48
CA LEU A 632 -27.62 -7.83 -3.38
C LEU A 632 -26.51 -7.11 -4.17
N SER A 633 -25.27 -7.55 -4.01
CA SER A 633 -24.11 -6.95 -4.68
C SER A 633 -23.10 -8.03 -5.12
N SER A 634 -22.19 -7.68 -6.03
CA SER A 634 -21.04 -8.53 -6.34
C SER A 634 -20.02 -8.48 -5.17
N PRO A 635 -19.40 -9.60 -4.78
CA PRO A 635 -18.46 -9.62 -3.66
C PRO A 635 -17.11 -8.98 -4.04
N VAL A 636 -16.53 -8.23 -3.11
CA VAL A 636 -15.15 -7.69 -3.17
C VAL A 636 -14.34 -8.31 -2.04
N LEU A 637 -13.14 -8.80 -2.34
CA LEU A 637 -12.25 -9.40 -1.35
C LEU A 637 -11.19 -8.39 -0.92
N TRP A 638 -10.93 -8.28 0.37
CA TRP A 638 -9.87 -7.46 0.95
C TRP A 638 -8.94 -8.38 1.70
N ALA A 639 -7.71 -8.56 1.22
CA ALA A 639 -6.73 -9.43 1.85
C ALA A 639 -5.80 -8.62 2.74
N VAL A 640 -5.60 -9.07 3.99
CA VAL A 640 -4.86 -8.35 5.01
C VAL A 640 -3.71 -9.22 5.51
N PHE A 641 -2.54 -8.61 5.63
CA PHE A 641 -1.36 -9.27 6.20
C PHE A 641 -0.50 -8.26 6.98
N GLY A 642 0.23 -8.77 7.96
CA GLY A 642 1.03 -7.97 8.89
C GLY A 642 2.50 -8.37 8.90
N LEU A 643 3.38 -7.39 9.06
CA LEU A 643 4.76 -7.57 9.49
C LEU A 643 4.85 -7.14 10.95
N THR A 644 4.99 -8.07 11.89
CA THR A 644 5.31 -7.70 13.28
C THR A 644 6.82 -7.50 13.37
N HIS A 645 7.24 -6.24 13.36
CA HIS A 645 8.64 -5.89 13.36
C HIS A 645 9.12 -5.69 14.80
N ASN A 646 9.95 -6.63 15.25
CA ASN A 646 10.75 -6.51 16.46
C ASN A 646 12.18 -6.12 16.02
N PRO A 647 12.55 -4.83 16.08
CA PRO A 647 13.81 -4.34 15.52
C PRO A 647 15.05 -5.08 16.00
N ARG A 648 16.01 -5.27 15.10
CA ARG A 648 17.31 -5.89 15.40
C ARG A 648 18.45 -4.91 15.12
N VAL A 649 19.62 -5.19 15.68
CA VAL A 649 20.82 -4.37 15.43
C VAL A 649 21.19 -4.38 13.95
N GLU A 650 20.97 -5.49 13.26
CA GLU A 650 21.20 -5.64 11.82
C GLU A 650 20.29 -4.76 10.95
N ASP A 651 19.19 -4.25 11.50
CA ASP A 651 18.28 -3.35 10.80
C ASP A 651 18.78 -1.89 10.83
N TRP A 652 19.91 -1.61 11.51
CA TRP A 652 20.51 -0.28 11.65
C TRP A 652 21.90 -0.20 10.98
N PRO A 653 22.26 0.91 10.31
CA PRO A 653 21.49 2.17 10.16
C PRO A 653 20.41 2.18 9.08
N VAL A 654 20.42 1.20 8.18
CA VAL A 654 19.42 1.01 7.13
C VAL A 654 19.04 -0.47 7.09
N MET A 655 17.75 -0.75 7.05
CA MET A 655 17.21 -2.08 7.23
C MET A 655 17.36 -2.92 5.95
N PRO A 656 17.92 -4.13 6.03
CA PRO A 656 17.85 -5.11 4.95
C PRO A 656 16.40 -5.42 4.59
N VAL A 657 16.14 -5.68 3.32
CA VAL A 657 14.77 -5.84 2.85
C VAL A 657 14.04 -7.04 3.49
N GLU A 658 12.81 -6.81 3.97
CA GLU A 658 11.87 -7.85 4.38
C GLU A 658 10.78 -7.99 3.31
N ILE A 659 10.50 -9.22 2.86
CA ILE A 659 9.68 -9.49 1.67
C ILE A 659 8.48 -10.37 2.02
N HIS A 660 7.28 -9.92 1.63
CA HIS A 660 6.03 -10.65 1.82
C HIS A 660 5.25 -10.80 0.52
N HIS A 661 4.68 -11.99 0.31
CA HIS A 661 3.92 -12.32 -0.89
C HIS A 661 2.49 -12.74 -0.56
N LEU A 662 1.54 -12.20 -1.32
CA LEU A 662 0.19 -12.73 -1.45
C LEU A 662 0.05 -13.37 -2.84
N ASN A 663 -0.47 -14.60 -2.89
CA ASN A 663 -0.49 -15.40 -4.13
C ASN A 663 -1.92 -15.71 -4.55
N LEU A 664 -2.31 -15.21 -5.72
CA LEU A 664 -3.56 -15.55 -6.39
C LEU A 664 -3.25 -16.51 -7.55
N ARG A 665 -3.69 -17.78 -7.43
CA ARG A 665 -3.34 -18.84 -8.39
C ARG A 665 -4.59 -19.41 -9.06
N PRO A 666 -4.53 -19.78 -10.36
CA PRO A 666 -5.65 -20.42 -11.02
C PRO A 666 -5.95 -21.76 -10.34
N ALA A 667 -7.22 -22.03 -10.11
CA ALA A 667 -7.72 -23.24 -9.49
C ALA A 667 -8.93 -23.72 -10.29
N ASP A 668 -8.71 -24.70 -11.17
CA ASP A 668 -9.70 -25.17 -12.14
C ASP A 668 -10.09 -24.09 -13.19
N PHE A 669 -9.36 -22.98 -13.31
CA PHE A 669 -9.64 -21.97 -14.35
C PHE A 669 -9.34 -22.48 -15.77
N PHE A 670 -8.24 -23.22 -15.93
CA PHE A 670 -7.78 -23.81 -17.18
C PHE A 670 -8.02 -25.32 -17.19
N THR A 671 -8.08 -25.94 -18.37
CA THR A 671 -8.27 -27.39 -18.54
C THR A 671 -6.97 -28.19 -18.44
N SER A 672 -5.82 -27.52 -18.48
CA SER A 672 -4.49 -28.11 -18.28
C SER A 672 -3.52 -27.02 -17.78
N ASN A 673 -2.26 -27.38 -17.55
CA ASN A 673 -1.23 -26.40 -17.21
C ASN A 673 -1.09 -25.36 -18.36
N PRO A 674 -1.44 -24.08 -18.14
CA PRO A 674 -1.44 -23.06 -19.20
C PRO A 674 -0.02 -22.68 -19.68
N ALA A 675 1.03 -23.12 -18.98
CA ALA A 675 2.43 -22.90 -19.35
C ALA A 675 3.06 -24.03 -20.18
N LEU A 676 2.27 -24.99 -20.69
CA LEU A 676 2.79 -26.08 -21.52
C LEU A 676 3.29 -25.64 -22.89
N ASP A 677 2.86 -24.47 -23.37
CA ASP A 677 3.31 -23.85 -24.62
C ASP A 677 4.52 -22.91 -24.43
N VAL A 678 5.01 -22.75 -23.19
CA VAL A 678 6.26 -22.04 -22.93
C VAL A 678 7.43 -22.84 -23.52
N PRO A 679 8.29 -22.23 -24.36
CA PRO A 679 9.40 -22.93 -24.98
C PRO A 679 10.34 -23.60 -23.97
N THR A 680 10.77 -24.82 -24.30
CA THR A 680 11.71 -25.61 -23.48
C THR A 680 13.14 -25.53 -24.01
N THR A 681 13.43 -24.48 -24.79
CA THR A 681 14.73 -24.25 -25.41
C THR A 681 15.78 -23.94 -24.33
N ARG A 682 16.95 -24.55 -24.48
CA ARG A 682 18.09 -24.27 -23.59
C ARG A 682 18.59 -22.86 -23.86
N ASN A 683 18.75 -22.06 -22.81
CA ASN A 683 19.49 -20.82 -22.86
C ASN A 683 20.98 -21.11 -23.17
N GLN A 684 21.45 -20.63 -24.31
CA GLN A 684 22.83 -20.89 -24.80
C GLN A 684 23.87 -19.90 -24.22
N THR A 685 23.42 -18.84 -23.54
CA THR A 685 24.32 -17.84 -22.92
C THR A 685 24.76 -18.25 -21.51
N SER A 686 24.11 -19.22 -20.89
CA SER A 686 24.48 -19.77 -19.58
C SER A 686 25.81 -20.54 -19.67
N VAL A 687 26.75 -20.22 -18.76
CA VAL A 687 28.08 -20.85 -18.69
C VAL A 687 28.23 -21.70 -17.43
N THR A 688 29.08 -22.73 -17.49
CA THR A 688 29.49 -23.49 -16.30
C THR A 688 30.60 -22.74 -15.58
N VAL A 689 30.41 -22.45 -14.30
CA VAL A 689 31.48 -21.93 -13.44
C VAL A 689 32.36 -23.11 -13.02
N ALA A 690 33.64 -23.06 -13.34
CA ALA A 690 34.60 -24.06 -12.88
C ALA A 690 34.69 -24.03 -11.34
N CYS A 691 34.79 -25.19 -10.69
CA CYS A 691 35.25 -25.23 -9.30
C CYS A 691 36.64 -24.59 -9.21
N CYS A 692 36.98 -23.98 -8.07
CA CYS A 692 38.32 -23.48 -7.80
C CYS A 692 39.35 -24.52 -8.26
N SER A 693 40.36 -24.08 -9.02
CA SER A 693 41.42 -24.96 -9.50
C SER A 693 41.92 -25.82 -8.34
N SER A 694 41.77 -27.14 -8.47
CA SER A 694 42.69 -28.07 -7.83
C SER A 694 44.02 -27.90 -8.53
N ASP A 695 44.74 -26.82 -8.19
CA ASP A 695 46.17 -26.75 -8.39
C ASP A 695 46.80 -27.76 -7.42
N GLY A 696 46.86 -29.02 -7.85
CA GLY A 696 47.54 -30.10 -7.15
C GLY A 696 46.81 -31.44 -7.14
N GLU A 697 46.76 -32.11 -8.30
CA GLU A 697 47.31 -33.49 -8.49
C GLU A 697 47.42 -33.84 -9.98
#